data_AF-A0A5B7V9J6-F1
#
_entry.id   AF-A0A5B7V9J6-F1
#
_cell.length_a   1.000
_cell.length_b   1.000
_cell.length_c   1.000
_cell.angle_alpha   90.00
_cell.angle_beta   90.00
_cell.angle_gamma   90.00
#
_symmetry.space_group_name_H-M   'P 1'
#
loop_
_entity.id
_entity.type
_entity.pdbx_description
1 polymer ?
#
loop_
_entity_poly.entity_id
_entity_poly.type
_entity_poly.pdbx_seq_one_letter_code
_entity_poly.pdbx_strand_id
1 'polypeptide(L)'
;MNGLSKITASHRSRTAAIYLRQSTYVQVRDNTESTLRQYDLVERAVELGWAREDVLVIDADLGRSAKFGSERLGFRDLVAQVCLGEVGAVFGLEVSRLARSSADFARLLELARLTDALLVDADGVYDLADINDRLLLGLKGSMSEAELHILAGRLHGAKRAAAGRGELRFPLPVGYVYDDEGCCVIDPDQEVQAAIADVFAVFQEQGSAFKVVGAYVGRRFPLRAYGGIWAGQLRWGKLTHSRVLGLLRNPCYAGTYVYGRYLTRRTVRPDGSVHTGIVLRPRAQWPIVLHGHHEGYISWDDYLANEAKLKANCTHDGARPPREGLALCQGIMLCGSCGRPMTTRYYEYQQAAYGCSSSRADHEATATCRSIRADAVDEPVARLLLSALSPGQIELALAAANEVTVRHSRSHRAAELAVERARFDAQRAERAFNAVEPENRLVARTLESRWEARLVALAEAEAALAQVREARPALPDRDGLRALAAGLPRLWWADTTKDRDRKRLLRTLISDVTLLPETDRARARIGVRWHTGATDVLDIRRPHTSAQVRKTPAAARELIAQLSPTRSNAEITAELARAGLMTGTGQCYTVAAVKWVRYTYQIPAPSPFQDGEVSVDQAAQILGISANAVYYWLTHGRLSGRKEPGGRWCIPWNEQVEAACRSQIDASGHLIPHDLVPREIRPGEITVQQAADRLGVVCHVLYYWIRLGRLTARKGPDTRWCIPWDQETETACRNWLARPEQFVPHGTGSRPLSEGHDELSIQQAAARLGALPAAIAYQIRAGRLTARHLRNGRVAIAWDDDIEADLRWQLAQPKHPGPTGPGSHPLPAEISENGEISVQDAAARLGIRAGTVYHWIYQGDLTAHRAAGGRVSIPWPPGVEAACHQRALNCRKFTPQSQMSTAGGAV
;
A
#
# COMPACT_ATOMS: atom_id res chain seq x y z
N MET A 1 24.93 -45.42 -48.38
CA MET A 1 25.78 -44.75 -49.40
C MET A 1 26.76 -43.88 -48.66
N ASN A 2 28.07 -44.18 -48.74
CA ASN A 2 29.10 -43.43 -48.02
C ASN A 2 29.16 -41.99 -48.54
N GLY A 3 28.71 -41.02 -47.74
CA GLY A 3 28.81 -39.58 -48.03
C GLY A 3 30.25 -39.03 -48.08
N LEU A 4 31.26 -39.91 -48.11
CA LEU A 4 32.68 -39.57 -48.22
C LEU A 4 33.00 -38.77 -49.48
N SER A 5 32.25 -38.98 -50.57
CA SER A 5 32.42 -38.20 -51.82
C SER A 5 31.99 -36.74 -51.70
N LYS A 6 31.26 -36.36 -50.62
CA LYS A 6 30.82 -34.99 -50.36
C LYS A 6 31.88 -34.19 -49.57
N ILE A 7 32.86 -34.86 -48.96
CA ILE A 7 33.92 -34.22 -48.20
C ILE A 7 35.04 -33.81 -49.17
N THR A 8 35.32 -32.51 -49.25
CA THR A 8 36.33 -31.94 -50.15
C THR A 8 37.57 -31.49 -49.35
N ALA A 9 38.65 -31.14 -50.05
CA ALA A 9 39.81 -30.54 -49.41
C ALA A 9 39.49 -29.21 -48.70
N SER A 10 38.54 -28.42 -49.25
CA SER A 10 38.04 -27.17 -48.64
C SER A 10 37.35 -27.42 -47.30
N HIS A 11 36.62 -28.52 -47.15
CA HIS A 11 36.00 -28.91 -45.89
C HIS A 11 37.05 -29.30 -44.83
N ARG A 12 38.13 -29.98 -45.25
CA ARG A 12 39.19 -30.48 -44.35
C ARG A 12 40.21 -29.42 -43.95
N SER A 13 40.36 -28.34 -44.71
CA SER A 13 41.21 -27.20 -44.34
C SER A 13 40.57 -26.27 -43.30
N ARG A 14 39.36 -26.61 -42.83
CA ARG A 14 38.55 -25.85 -41.88
C ARG A 14 38.18 -26.75 -40.70
N THR A 15 37.91 -26.14 -39.54
CA THR A 15 37.70 -26.85 -38.28
C THR A 15 36.51 -27.82 -38.36
N ALA A 16 36.67 -29.02 -37.79
CA ALA A 16 35.57 -29.93 -37.50
C ALA A 16 35.03 -29.65 -36.10
N ALA A 17 33.82 -29.10 -36.00
CA ALA A 17 33.20 -28.74 -34.72
C ALA A 17 32.29 -29.87 -34.22
N ILE A 18 32.60 -30.43 -33.05
CA ILE A 18 31.80 -31.46 -32.38
C ILE A 18 30.99 -30.79 -31.28
N TYR A 19 29.67 -30.76 -31.43
CA TYR A 19 28.78 -30.16 -30.43
C TYR A 19 28.16 -31.23 -29.54
N LEU A 20 28.56 -31.24 -28.27
CA LEU A 20 28.07 -32.20 -27.29
C LEU A 20 26.81 -31.65 -26.60
N ARG A 21 25.81 -32.51 -26.42
CA ARG A 21 24.55 -32.16 -25.77
C ARG A 21 24.02 -33.29 -24.89
N GLN A 22 23.78 -32.96 -23.62
CA GLN A 22 22.98 -33.78 -22.71
C GLN A 22 22.03 -32.94 -21.86
N SER A 23 20.80 -33.44 -21.68
CA SER A 23 19.80 -32.79 -20.84
C SER A 23 20.00 -33.16 -19.37
N THR A 24 20.16 -32.18 -18.49
CA THR A 24 20.16 -32.31 -17.02
C THR A 24 21.39 -32.97 -16.38
N TYR A 25 21.84 -32.35 -15.29
CA TYR A 25 22.96 -32.80 -14.44
C TYR A 25 22.83 -34.25 -13.93
N VAL A 26 21.59 -34.74 -13.74
CA VAL A 26 21.32 -36.12 -13.30
C VAL A 26 21.65 -37.14 -14.40
N GLN A 27 21.32 -36.85 -15.66
CA GLN A 27 21.66 -37.75 -16.77
C GLN A 27 23.16 -37.82 -17.04
N VAL A 28 23.90 -36.72 -16.80
CA VAL A 28 25.36 -36.68 -16.92
C VAL A 28 26.03 -37.62 -15.90
N ARG A 29 25.44 -37.78 -14.71
CA ARG A 29 25.99 -38.62 -13.65
C ARG A 29 25.67 -40.11 -13.83
N ASP A 30 24.48 -40.42 -14.32
CA ASP A 30 23.96 -41.79 -14.32
C ASP A 30 24.03 -42.48 -15.70
N ASN A 31 24.23 -41.75 -16.82
CA ASN A 31 24.33 -42.29 -18.19
C ASN A 31 25.69 -42.02 -18.86
N THR A 32 26.76 -42.56 -18.29
CA THR A 32 28.15 -42.39 -18.76
C THR A 32 28.37 -42.84 -20.21
N GLU A 33 27.75 -43.94 -20.63
CA GLU A 33 27.81 -44.50 -22.00
C GLU A 33 27.34 -43.52 -23.09
N SER A 34 26.28 -42.75 -22.81
CA SER A 34 25.76 -41.77 -23.78
C SER A 34 26.67 -40.55 -23.91
N THR A 35 27.49 -40.26 -22.90
CA THR A 35 28.47 -39.17 -22.93
C THR A 35 29.68 -39.60 -23.75
N LEU A 36 30.17 -40.83 -23.49
CA LEU A 36 31.29 -41.44 -24.20
C LEU A 36 31.04 -41.47 -25.71
N ARG A 37 29.86 -41.96 -26.15
CA ARG A 37 29.49 -41.98 -27.58
C ARG A 37 29.50 -40.61 -28.28
N GLN A 38 29.32 -39.52 -27.54
CA GLN A 38 29.40 -38.18 -28.12
C GLN A 38 30.84 -37.70 -28.25
N TYR A 39 31.70 -38.03 -27.27
CA TYR A 39 33.14 -37.76 -27.37
C TYR A 39 33.82 -38.63 -28.45
N ASP A 40 33.33 -39.84 -28.70
CA ASP A 40 33.82 -40.72 -29.78
C ASP A 40 33.64 -40.14 -31.19
N LEU A 41 32.84 -39.07 -31.34
CA LEU A 41 32.73 -38.32 -32.61
C LEU A 41 34.07 -37.65 -33.01
N VAL A 42 35.00 -37.47 -32.06
CA VAL A 42 36.37 -37.02 -32.34
C VAL A 42 37.08 -38.02 -33.23
N GLU A 43 37.04 -39.31 -32.88
CA GLU A 43 37.65 -40.36 -33.70
C GLU A 43 36.99 -40.42 -35.07
N ARG A 44 35.67 -40.22 -35.12
CA ARG A 44 34.95 -40.18 -36.39
C ARG A 44 35.38 -39.03 -37.29
N ALA A 45 35.62 -37.84 -36.75
CA ALA A 45 36.13 -36.71 -37.52
C ALA A 45 37.54 -37.01 -38.09
N VAL A 46 38.40 -37.63 -37.28
CA VAL A 46 39.75 -38.05 -37.71
C VAL A 46 39.69 -39.11 -38.82
N GLU A 47 38.84 -40.13 -38.68
CA GLU A 47 38.62 -41.15 -39.72
C GLU A 47 38.15 -40.55 -41.06
N LEU A 48 37.40 -39.45 -41.02
CA LEU A 48 36.91 -38.77 -42.21
C LEU A 48 37.94 -37.81 -42.84
N GLY A 49 39.11 -37.66 -42.21
CA GLY A 49 40.29 -37.00 -42.76
C GLY A 49 40.58 -35.59 -42.23
N TRP A 50 40.00 -35.20 -41.09
CA TRP A 50 40.43 -34.00 -40.36
C TRP A 50 41.66 -34.30 -39.49
N ALA A 51 42.61 -33.38 -39.43
CA ALA A 51 43.72 -33.48 -38.48
C ALA A 51 43.19 -33.28 -37.05
N ARG A 52 43.79 -33.94 -36.06
CA ARG A 52 43.24 -33.95 -34.70
C ARG A 52 43.28 -32.56 -34.05
N GLU A 53 44.27 -31.76 -34.42
CA GLU A 53 44.43 -30.35 -34.05
C GLU A 53 43.33 -29.43 -34.62
N ASP A 54 42.69 -29.83 -35.72
CA ASP A 54 41.60 -29.10 -36.37
C ASP A 54 40.22 -29.56 -35.89
N VAL A 55 40.14 -30.40 -34.86
CA VAL A 55 38.89 -30.87 -34.25
C VAL A 55 38.60 -30.07 -32.98
N LEU A 56 37.51 -29.30 -32.97
CA LEU A 56 37.05 -28.52 -31.83
C LEU A 56 35.87 -29.23 -31.14
N VAL A 57 36.00 -29.51 -29.84
CA VAL A 57 34.90 -30.04 -29.01
C VAL A 57 34.25 -28.90 -28.23
N ILE A 58 32.93 -28.73 -28.41
CA ILE A 58 32.12 -27.73 -27.73
C ILE A 58 31.22 -28.45 -26.71
N ASP A 59 31.59 -28.40 -25.44
CA ASP A 59 30.92 -29.08 -24.33
C ASP A 59 30.36 -28.12 -23.25
N ALA A 60 30.48 -26.81 -23.47
CA ALA A 60 30.02 -25.74 -22.58
C ALA A 60 28.51 -25.77 -22.23
N ASP A 61 27.73 -26.57 -22.95
CA ASP A 61 26.28 -26.75 -22.75
C ASP A 61 25.91 -28.08 -22.04
N LEU A 62 26.89 -28.90 -21.61
CA LEU A 62 26.65 -30.13 -20.84
C LEU A 62 26.01 -29.83 -19.47
N GLY A 63 25.02 -30.65 -19.08
CA GLY A 63 24.36 -30.55 -17.77
C GLY A 63 23.46 -29.33 -17.57
N ARG A 64 23.36 -28.41 -18.54
CA ARG A 64 22.56 -27.17 -18.42
C ARG A 64 21.09 -27.41 -18.76
N SER A 65 20.25 -27.57 -17.73
CA SER A 65 18.79 -27.56 -17.90
C SER A 65 18.24 -26.13 -18.02
N ALA A 66 18.44 -25.50 -19.17
CA ALA A 66 17.89 -24.17 -19.42
C ALA A 66 16.36 -24.23 -19.57
N LYS A 67 15.59 -23.49 -18.77
CA LYS A 67 14.21 -23.09 -19.13
C LYS A 67 14.28 -22.05 -20.26
N PHE A 68 13.19 -21.83 -21.00
CA PHE A 68 13.12 -20.82 -22.09
C PHE A 68 13.80 -19.50 -21.67
N GLY A 69 14.80 -19.04 -22.42
CA GLY A 69 15.50 -17.77 -22.19
C GLY A 69 16.91 -17.84 -21.57
N SER A 70 17.48 -19.01 -21.29
CA SER A 70 18.90 -19.10 -20.91
C SER A 70 19.77 -19.15 -22.17
N GLU A 71 20.68 -18.19 -22.31
CA GLU A 71 21.68 -18.16 -23.38
C GLU A 71 22.59 -19.39 -23.32
N ARG A 72 22.64 -20.12 -24.44
CA ARG A 72 23.53 -21.26 -24.66
C ARG A 72 24.79 -20.74 -25.31
N LEU A 73 25.84 -20.59 -24.52
CA LEU A 73 27.09 -20.01 -24.98
C LEU A 73 27.73 -20.94 -26.02
N GLY A 74 27.83 -22.25 -25.74
CA GLY A 74 28.41 -23.22 -26.68
C GLY A 74 27.69 -23.30 -28.04
N PHE A 75 26.35 -23.32 -28.06
CA PHE A 75 25.62 -23.28 -29.33
C PHE A 75 25.77 -21.95 -30.07
N ARG A 76 25.81 -20.81 -29.36
CA ARG A 76 26.06 -19.50 -29.98
C ARG A 76 27.47 -19.45 -30.59
N ASP A 77 28.46 -19.98 -29.90
CA ASP A 77 29.84 -20.04 -30.35
C ASP A 77 29.96 -20.91 -31.61
N LEU A 78 29.31 -22.08 -31.63
CA LEU A 78 29.20 -22.93 -32.82
C LEU A 78 28.60 -22.16 -34.00
N VAL A 79 27.45 -21.52 -33.80
CA VAL A 79 26.77 -20.75 -34.86
C VAL A 79 27.66 -19.59 -35.33
N ALA A 80 28.37 -18.91 -34.43
CA ALA A 80 29.28 -17.82 -34.79
C ALA A 80 30.46 -18.31 -35.65
N GLN A 81 31.10 -19.42 -35.30
CA GLN A 81 32.20 -19.99 -36.08
C GLN A 81 31.73 -20.49 -37.47
N VAL A 82 30.52 -21.07 -37.53
CA VAL A 82 29.89 -21.42 -38.82
C VAL A 82 29.61 -20.17 -39.67
N CYS A 83 29.13 -19.08 -39.06
CA CYS A 83 28.93 -17.79 -39.77
C CYS A 83 30.24 -17.20 -40.30
N LEU A 84 31.34 -17.34 -39.57
CA LEU A 84 32.66 -16.86 -39.97
C LEU A 84 33.30 -17.72 -41.07
N GLY A 85 32.70 -18.88 -41.39
CA GLY A 85 33.24 -19.81 -42.40
C GLY A 85 34.46 -20.60 -41.92
N GLU A 86 34.74 -20.58 -40.61
CA GLU A 86 35.89 -21.27 -40.00
C GLU A 86 35.64 -22.78 -39.83
N VAL A 87 34.38 -23.20 -39.85
CA VAL A 87 33.95 -24.58 -39.67
C VAL A 87 33.68 -25.24 -41.02
N GLY A 88 34.34 -26.36 -41.29
CA GLY A 88 34.14 -27.17 -42.50
C GLY A 88 33.11 -28.28 -42.31
N ALA A 89 32.93 -28.76 -41.08
CA ALA A 89 31.91 -29.74 -40.73
C ALA A 89 31.46 -29.63 -39.27
N VAL A 90 30.17 -29.83 -39.02
CA VAL A 90 29.55 -29.89 -37.69
C VAL A 90 29.10 -31.32 -37.40
N PHE A 91 29.62 -31.89 -36.34
CA PHE A 91 29.35 -33.26 -35.90
C PHE A 91 28.39 -33.29 -34.71
N GLY A 92 27.43 -34.21 -34.75
CA GLY A 92 26.57 -34.54 -33.62
C GLY A 92 25.93 -35.91 -33.77
N LEU A 93 25.59 -36.57 -32.65
CA LEU A 93 24.98 -37.91 -32.69
C LEU A 93 23.69 -37.93 -33.53
N GLU A 94 22.84 -36.93 -33.34
CA GLU A 94 21.68 -36.67 -34.19
C GLU A 94 21.65 -35.18 -34.49
N VAL A 95 22.02 -34.81 -35.71
CA VAL A 95 22.11 -33.41 -36.16
C VAL A 95 20.77 -32.67 -35.97
N SER A 96 19.64 -33.36 -36.16
CA SER A 96 18.28 -32.84 -35.93
C SER A 96 18.01 -32.42 -34.48
N ARG A 97 18.82 -32.88 -33.51
CA ARG A 97 18.68 -32.59 -32.08
C ARG A 97 19.73 -31.61 -31.54
N LEU A 98 20.63 -31.09 -32.40
CA LEU A 98 21.65 -30.10 -32.02
C LEU A 98 20.99 -28.86 -31.42
N ALA A 99 20.05 -28.26 -32.14
CA ALA A 99 19.30 -27.11 -31.66
C ALA A 99 18.10 -27.53 -30.78
N ARG A 100 17.59 -26.62 -29.96
CA ARG A 100 16.43 -26.89 -29.07
C ARG A 100 15.11 -26.44 -29.67
N SER A 101 15.15 -25.49 -30.59
CA SER A 101 14.00 -25.01 -31.34
C SER A 101 14.20 -25.34 -32.81
N SER A 102 13.10 -25.63 -33.50
CA SER A 102 13.09 -25.80 -34.95
C SER A 102 13.58 -24.54 -35.67
N ALA A 103 13.36 -23.35 -35.09
CA ALA A 103 13.87 -22.08 -35.59
C ALA A 103 15.40 -21.95 -35.52
N ASP A 104 16.01 -22.30 -34.38
CA ASP A 104 17.47 -22.28 -34.22
C ASP A 104 18.15 -23.32 -35.10
N PHE A 105 17.51 -24.49 -35.27
CA PHE A 105 17.99 -25.53 -36.18
C PHE A 105 17.93 -25.03 -37.63
N ALA A 106 16.79 -24.48 -38.05
CA ALA A 106 16.64 -23.91 -39.39
C ALA A 106 17.67 -22.81 -39.69
N ARG A 107 17.96 -21.95 -38.70
CA ARG A 107 19.01 -20.94 -38.82
C ARG A 107 20.40 -21.56 -39.00
N LEU A 108 20.74 -22.61 -38.27
CA LEU A 108 22.00 -23.33 -38.47
C LEU A 108 22.09 -23.94 -39.89
N LEU A 109 21.00 -24.55 -40.38
CA LEU A 109 20.95 -25.09 -41.75
C LEU A 109 21.12 -23.99 -42.82
N GLU A 110 20.55 -22.81 -42.58
CA GLU A 110 20.71 -21.68 -43.51
C GLU A 110 22.16 -21.18 -43.54
N LEU A 111 22.78 -21.01 -42.37
CA LEU A 111 24.15 -20.53 -42.25
C LEU A 111 25.17 -21.54 -42.81
N ALA A 112 25.02 -22.82 -42.48
CA ALA A 112 25.91 -23.86 -42.98
C ALA A 112 25.82 -24.01 -44.52
N ARG A 113 24.66 -23.74 -45.12
CA ARG A 113 24.53 -23.65 -46.59
C ARG A 113 25.30 -22.47 -47.17
N LEU A 114 25.26 -21.31 -46.51
CA LEU A 114 25.94 -20.10 -47.00
C LEU A 114 27.46 -20.21 -46.87
N THR A 115 27.96 -20.97 -45.91
CA THR A 115 29.39 -21.09 -45.61
C THR A 115 30.01 -22.41 -46.05
N ASP A 116 29.29 -23.23 -46.83
CA ASP A 116 29.79 -24.51 -47.33
C ASP A 116 30.28 -25.41 -46.18
N ALA A 117 29.49 -25.49 -45.11
CA ALA A 117 29.77 -26.31 -43.93
C ALA A 117 28.89 -27.57 -43.96
N LEU A 118 29.52 -28.73 -43.81
CA LEU A 118 28.82 -30.01 -43.78
C LEU A 118 28.18 -30.28 -42.42
N LEU A 119 27.09 -31.05 -42.40
CA LEU A 119 26.54 -31.62 -41.18
C LEU A 119 26.77 -33.12 -41.18
N VAL A 120 27.23 -33.67 -40.06
CA VAL A 120 27.55 -35.10 -39.95
C VAL A 120 26.85 -35.69 -38.72
N ASP A 121 26.03 -36.71 -38.96
CA ASP A 121 25.47 -37.57 -37.92
C ASP A 121 25.90 -39.04 -38.10
N ALA A 122 25.41 -39.92 -37.23
CA ALA A 122 25.68 -41.36 -37.33
C ALA A 122 25.16 -41.99 -38.63
N ASP A 123 24.12 -41.40 -39.24
CA ASP A 123 23.47 -41.92 -40.45
C ASP A 123 24.14 -41.45 -41.75
N GLY A 124 24.84 -40.30 -41.73
CA GLY A 124 25.52 -39.80 -42.92
C GLY A 124 26.11 -38.38 -42.84
N VAL A 125 26.69 -37.98 -43.97
CA VAL A 125 27.23 -36.65 -44.25
C VAL A 125 26.26 -35.90 -45.17
N TYR A 126 25.84 -34.73 -44.74
CA TYR A 126 24.87 -33.89 -45.44
C TYR A 126 25.52 -32.60 -45.93
N ASP A 127 25.34 -32.34 -47.21
CA ASP A 127 25.68 -31.08 -47.87
C ASP A 127 24.38 -30.30 -48.10
N LEU A 128 24.28 -29.11 -47.51
CA LEU A 128 23.08 -28.29 -47.58
C LEU A 128 22.92 -27.54 -48.92
N ALA A 129 23.92 -27.58 -49.79
CA ALA A 129 23.79 -27.18 -51.19
C ALA A 129 22.99 -28.22 -52.00
N ASP A 130 22.97 -29.50 -51.58
CA ASP A 130 22.12 -30.54 -52.17
C ASP A 130 20.67 -30.42 -51.64
N ILE A 131 19.73 -30.35 -52.57
CA ILE A 131 18.31 -30.29 -52.26
C ILE A 131 17.81 -31.55 -51.53
N ASN A 132 18.36 -32.73 -51.84
CA ASN A 132 17.94 -33.99 -51.24
C ASN A 132 18.34 -34.06 -49.76
N ASP A 133 19.58 -33.69 -49.44
CA ASP A 133 20.08 -33.63 -48.08
C ASP A 133 19.31 -32.59 -47.24
N ARG A 134 18.99 -31.44 -47.83
CA ARG A 134 18.18 -30.41 -47.17
C ARG A 134 16.76 -30.90 -46.86
N LEU A 135 16.10 -31.59 -47.80
CA LEU A 135 14.77 -32.17 -47.58
C LEU A 135 14.82 -33.25 -46.49
N LEU A 136 15.83 -34.11 -46.54
CA LEU A 136 16.03 -35.17 -45.55
C LEU A 136 16.27 -34.61 -44.14
N LEU A 137 17.10 -33.59 -44.00
CA LEU A 137 17.34 -32.93 -42.71
C LEU A 137 16.10 -32.17 -42.20
N GLY A 138 15.34 -31.53 -43.09
CA GLY A 138 14.06 -30.89 -42.74
C GLY A 138 13.01 -31.90 -42.25
N LEU A 139 12.92 -33.07 -42.90
CA LEU A 139 12.06 -34.18 -42.48
C LEU A 139 12.51 -34.76 -41.13
N LYS A 140 13.81 -35.04 -40.97
CA LYS A 140 14.40 -35.52 -39.70
C LYS A 140 14.14 -34.55 -38.55
N GLY A 141 14.26 -33.24 -38.79
CA GLY A 141 13.94 -32.20 -37.81
C GLY A 141 12.47 -32.25 -37.36
N SER A 142 11.55 -32.31 -38.34
CA SER A 142 10.10 -32.37 -38.07
C SER A 142 9.69 -33.67 -37.37
N MET A 143 10.29 -34.80 -37.76
CA MET A 143 10.05 -36.12 -37.16
C MET A 143 10.52 -36.15 -35.70
N SER A 144 11.69 -35.58 -35.39
CA SER A 144 12.20 -35.48 -34.02
C SER A 144 11.26 -34.67 -33.09
N GLU A 145 10.69 -33.57 -33.60
CA GLU A 145 9.68 -32.79 -32.87
C GLU A 145 8.39 -33.60 -32.66
N ALA A 146 7.93 -34.31 -33.70
CA ALA A 146 6.75 -35.16 -33.62
C ALA A 146 6.92 -36.33 -32.64
N GLU A 147 8.07 -37.00 -32.62
CA GLU A 147 8.39 -38.06 -31.65
C GLU A 147 8.30 -37.55 -30.21
N LEU A 148 8.92 -36.40 -29.93
CA LEU A 148 8.85 -35.77 -28.61
C LEU A 148 7.40 -35.43 -28.23
N HIS A 149 6.61 -34.93 -29.18
CA HIS A 149 5.19 -34.67 -28.97
C HIS A 149 4.40 -35.95 -28.68
N ILE A 150 4.62 -37.02 -29.43
CA ILE A 150 3.95 -38.31 -29.25
C ILE A 150 4.31 -38.93 -27.90
N LEU A 151 5.60 -38.93 -27.53
CA LEU A 151 6.08 -39.43 -26.24
C LEU A 151 5.47 -38.63 -25.08
N ALA A 152 5.50 -37.29 -25.17
CA ALA A 152 4.87 -36.42 -24.18
C ALA A 152 3.35 -36.66 -24.12
N GLY A 153 2.69 -36.84 -25.27
CA GLY A 153 1.27 -37.13 -25.37
C GLY A 153 0.90 -38.44 -24.68
N ARG A 154 1.66 -39.52 -24.94
CA ARG A 154 1.50 -40.83 -24.29
C ARG A 154 1.73 -40.74 -22.78
N LEU A 155 2.76 -40.02 -22.34
CA LEU A 155 3.08 -39.87 -20.93
C LEU A 155 2.02 -39.04 -20.18
N HIS A 156 1.51 -37.96 -20.78
CA HIS A 156 0.38 -37.21 -20.22
C HIS A 156 -0.93 -38.01 -20.26
N GLY A 157 -1.14 -38.83 -21.30
CA GLY A 157 -2.26 -39.75 -21.40
C GLY A 157 -2.24 -40.78 -20.27
N ALA A 158 -1.12 -41.47 -20.08
CA ALA A 158 -0.92 -42.44 -19.00
C ALA A 158 -1.08 -41.80 -17.62
N LYS A 159 -0.52 -40.60 -17.38
CA LYS A 159 -0.73 -39.85 -16.14
C LYS A 159 -2.20 -39.54 -15.87
N ARG A 160 -2.93 -39.07 -16.90
CA ARG A 160 -4.37 -38.78 -16.76
C ARG A 160 -5.18 -40.04 -16.51
N ALA A 161 -4.85 -41.15 -17.17
CA ALA A 161 -5.52 -42.43 -16.96
C ALA A 161 -5.30 -42.96 -15.53
N ALA A 162 -4.06 -42.94 -15.04
CA ALA A 162 -3.72 -43.32 -13.67
C ALA A 162 -4.41 -42.40 -12.65
N ALA A 163 -4.41 -41.09 -12.89
CA ALA A 163 -5.15 -40.14 -12.04
C ALA A 163 -6.66 -40.40 -12.05
N GLY A 164 -7.23 -40.79 -13.19
CA GLY A 164 -8.65 -41.10 -13.33
C GLY A 164 -9.08 -42.29 -12.49
N ARG A 165 -8.16 -43.21 -12.21
CA ARG A 165 -8.33 -44.34 -11.28
C ARG A 165 -7.92 -44.03 -9.83
N GLY A 166 -7.37 -42.85 -9.55
CA GLY A 166 -6.84 -42.49 -8.23
C GLY A 166 -5.42 -43.03 -7.94
N GLU A 167 -4.82 -43.80 -8.84
CA GLU A 167 -3.55 -44.50 -8.63
C GLU A 167 -2.30 -43.60 -8.81
N LEU A 168 -2.45 -42.43 -9.46
CA LEU A 168 -1.30 -41.56 -9.71
C LEU A 168 -0.81 -40.95 -8.39
N ARG A 169 0.38 -41.37 -7.97
CA ARG A 169 1.06 -40.84 -6.78
C ARG A 169 1.60 -39.44 -7.00
N PHE A 170 1.35 -38.57 -6.03
CA PHE A 170 1.97 -37.25 -5.89
C PHE A 170 2.21 -36.93 -4.40
N PRO A 171 3.02 -35.90 -4.08
CA PRO A 171 3.26 -35.53 -2.69
C PRO A 171 1.95 -35.25 -1.93
N LEU A 172 1.69 -36.04 -0.89
CA LEU A 172 0.51 -35.91 -0.03
C LEU A 172 0.68 -34.74 0.93
N PRO A 173 -0.39 -34.06 1.36
CA PRO A 173 -0.29 -33.03 2.40
C PRO A 173 0.04 -33.65 3.78
N VAL A 174 0.49 -32.82 4.71
CA VAL A 174 0.85 -33.27 6.07
C VAL A 174 -0.39 -33.83 6.77
N GLY A 175 -0.25 -34.96 7.48
CA GLY A 175 -1.36 -35.72 8.02
C GLY A 175 -1.75 -36.96 7.20
N TYR A 176 -1.11 -37.16 6.04
CA TYR A 176 -1.26 -38.37 5.21
C TYR A 176 0.08 -38.95 4.81
N VAL A 177 0.10 -40.27 4.63
CA VAL A 177 1.22 -41.07 4.11
C VAL A 177 0.72 -42.10 3.10
N TYR A 178 1.61 -42.62 2.27
CA TYR A 178 1.31 -43.84 1.51
C TYR A 178 1.72 -45.05 2.36
N ASP A 179 0.84 -46.04 2.46
CA ASP A 179 1.18 -47.33 3.07
C ASP A 179 1.99 -48.20 2.10
N ASP A 180 2.30 -49.44 2.53
CA ASP A 180 3.08 -50.41 1.76
C ASP A 180 2.34 -50.86 0.48
N GLU A 181 1.01 -50.84 0.50
CA GLU A 181 0.16 -51.13 -0.66
C GLU A 181 0.06 -49.93 -1.63
N GLY A 182 0.47 -48.75 -1.19
CA GLY A 182 0.44 -47.52 -1.96
C GLY A 182 -0.85 -46.72 -1.84
N CYS A 183 -1.71 -47.09 -0.91
CA CYS A 183 -2.95 -46.38 -0.62
C CYS A 183 -2.65 -45.14 0.22
N CYS A 184 -3.45 -44.09 0.03
CA CYS A 184 -3.38 -42.87 0.83
C CYS A 184 -4.08 -43.11 2.16
N VAL A 185 -3.32 -43.11 3.26
CA VAL A 185 -3.83 -43.35 4.61
C VAL A 185 -3.47 -42.20 5.55
N ILE A 186 -4.24 -42.04 6.62
CA ILE A 186 -3.93 -41.08 7.68
C ILE A 186 -2.58 -41.43 8.30
N ASP A 187 -1.77 -40.40 8.59
CA ASP A 187 -0.47 -40.53 9.22
C ASP A 187 -0.59 -41.32 10.55
N PRO A 188 0.14 -42.42 10.77
CA PRO A 188 0.01 -43.22 11.98
C PRO A 188 0.44 -42.49 13.26
N ASP A 189 1.19 -41.38 13.15
CA ASP A 189 1.57 -40.55 14.29
C ASP A 189 0.36 -39.81 14.89
N GLN A 190 -0.04 -40.20 16.10
CA GLN A 190 -1.17 -39.60 16.81
C GLN A 190 -0.99 -38.11 17.12
N GLU A 191 0.26 -37.63 17.33
CA GLU A 191 0.52 -36.20 17.55
C GLU A 191 0.22 -35.41 16.26
N VAL A 192 0.54 -35.99 15.10
CA VAL A 192 0.22 -35.42 13.79
C VAL A 192 -1.30 -35.41 13.58
N GLN A 193 -1.98 -36.54 13.81
CA GLN A 193 -3.43 -36.62 13.64
C GLN A 193 -4.16 -35.60 14.50
N ALA A 194 -3.83 -35.54 15.79
CA ALA A 194 -4.43 -34.60 16.74
C ALA A 194 -4.17 -33.15 16.31
N ALA A 195 -2.95 -32.83 15.86
CA ALA A 195 -2.62 -31.49 15.40
C ALA A 195 -3.38 -31.07 14.14
N ILE A 196 -3.68 -31.99 13.21
CA ILE A 196 -4.49 -31.68 12.02
C ILE A 196 -5.97 -31.55 12.38
N ALA A 197 -6.51 -32.47 13.18
CA ALA A 197 -7.89 -32.45 13.63
C ALA A 197 -8.22 -31.17 14.41
N ASP A 198 -7.34 -30.74 15.32
CA ASP A 198 -7.49 -29.54 16.13
C ASP A 198 -7.50 -28.25 15.27
N VAL A 199 -6.75 -28.19 14.17
CA VAL A 199 -6.85 -27.07 13.21
C VAL A 199 -8.26 -26.92 12.65
N PHE A 200 -8.88 -28.03 12.24
CA PHE A 200 -10.24 -28.00 11.69
C PHE A 200 -11.29 -27.72 12.78
N ALA A 201 -11.14 -28.29 13.97
CA ALA A 201 -12.03 -28.04 15.11
C ALA A 201 -12.01 -26.55 15.51
N VAL A 202 -10.83 -25.97 15.73
CA VAL A 202 -10.70 -24.54 16.07
C VAL A 202 -11.24 -23.66 14.94
N PHE A 203 -11.06 -24.04 13.67
CA PHE A 203 -11.62 -23.27 12.57
C PHE A 203 -13.15 -23.33 12.53
N GLN A 204 -13.74 -24.49 12.76
CA GLN A 204 -15.19 -24.66 12.83
C GLN A 204 -15.79 -23.79 13.94
N GLU A 205 -15.19 -23.80 15.13
CA GLU A 205 -15.63 -22.99 16.27
C GLU A 205 -15.45 -21.48 16.05
N GLN A 206 -14.26 -21.07 15.60
CA GLN A 206 -13.87 -19.66 15.59
C GLN A 206 -14.16 -18.95 14.27
N GLY A 207 -14.22 -19.72 13.18
CA GLY A 207 -14.48 -19.25 11.82
C GLY A 207 -13.41 -18.32 11.24
N SER A 208 -12.17 -18.37 11.72
CA SER A 208 -11.08 -17.50 11.27
C SER A 208 -9.73 -18.20 11.26
N ALA A 209 -9.06 -18.21 10.10
CA ALA A 209 -7.71 -18.78 9.95
C ALA A 209 -6.68 -18.08 10.85
N PHE A 210 -6.85 -16.78 11.12
CA PHE A 210 -5.97 -16.06 12.05
C PHE A 210 -6.16 -16.52 13.50
N LYS A 211 -7.40 -16.83 13.91
CA LYS A 211 -7.67 -17.37 15.25
C LYS A 211 -7.11 -18.77 15.42
N VAL A 212 -7.12 -19.60 14.38
CA VAL A 212 -6.44 -20.91 14.39
C VAL A 212 -4.94 -20.74 14.67
N VAL A 213 -4.27 -19.80 14.00
CA VAL A 213 -2.86 -19.49 14.31
C VAL A 213 -2.71 -19.02 15.77
N GLY A 214 -3.64 -18.20 16.26
CA GLY A 214 -3.67 -17.76 17.66
C GLY A 214 -3.78 -18.90 18.67
N ALA A 215 -4.62 -19.91 18.39
CA ALA A 215 -4.76 -21.10 19.23
C ALA A 215 -3.52 -22.00 19.26
N TYR A 216 -2.63 -21.86 18.26
CA TYR A 216 -1.36 -22.57 18.17
C TYR A 216 -0.16 -21.75 18.66
N VAL A 217 -0.37 -20.58 19.27
CA VAL A 217 0.72 -19.83 19.89
C VAL A 217 1.31 -20.65 21.04
N GLY A 218 2.62 -20.92 20.97
CA GLY A 218 3.32 -21.78 21.94
C GLY A 218 3.24 -23.28 21.65
N ARG A 219 2.48 -23.70 20.63
CA ARG A 219 2.38 -25.11 20.18
C ARG A 219 3.12 -25.29 18.86
N ARG A 220 3.71 -26.48 18.67
CA ARG A 220 4.34 -26.86 17.39
C ARG A 220 3.29 -27.49 16.48
N PHE A 221 3.56 -27.44 15.18
CA PHE A 221 2.72 -28.00 14.14
C PHE A 221 3.57 -28.83 13.17
N PRO A 222 3.05 -29.99 12.71
CA PRO A 222 3.81 -30.89 11.84
C PRO A 222 3.97 -30.32 10.43
N LEU A 223 5.12 -30.60 9.82
CA LEU A 223 5.53 -30.20 8.50
C LEU A 223 6.22 -31.39 7.84
N ARG A 224 5.82 -31.72 6.61
CA ARG A 224 6.51 -32.76 5.84
C ARG A 224 7.30 -32.11 4.71
N ALA A 225 8.56 -32.49 4.57
CA ALA A 225 9.42 -31.99 3.50
C ALA A 225 9.19 -32.82 2.21
N TYR A 226 8.99 -32.15 1.07
CA TYR A 226 8.61 -32.80 -0.19
C TYR A 226 9.73 -32.79 -1.25
N GLY A 227 10.97 -32.47 -0.86
CA GLY A 227 12.10 -32.42 -1.79
C GLY A 227 13.46 -32.27 -1.09
N GLY A 228 14.53 -32.58 -1.84
CA GLY A 228 15.90 -32.61 -1.34
C GLY A 228 16.21 -33.83 -0.47
N ILE A 229 17.35 -33.80 0.21
CA ILE A 229 17.82 -34.87 1.11
C ILE A 229 16.87 -35.18 2.28
N TRP A 230 15.89 -34.31 2.53
CA TRP A 230 14.91 -34.43 3.61
C TRP A 230 13.52 -34.87 3.12
N ALA A 231 13.38 -35.27 1.85
CA ALA A 231 12.11 -35.68 1.28
C ALA A 231 11.47 -36.82 2.10
N GLY A 232 10.21 -36.63 2.49
CA GLY A 232 9.44 -37.58 3.31
C GLY A 232 9.57 -37.34 4.82
N GLN A 233 10.56 -36.60 5.31
CA GLN A 233 10.77 -36.42 6.75
C GLN A 233 9.75 -35.46 7.39
N LEU A 234 9.29 -35.86 8.58
CA LEU A 234 8.44 -35.07 9.46
C LEU A 234 9.29 -34.08 10.28
N ARG A 235 8.86 -32.82 10.34
CA ARG A 235 9.48 -31.72 11.08
C ARG A 235 8.41 -30.97 11.86
N TRP A 236 8.80 -30.40 12.99
CA TRP A 236 7.90 -29.63 13.84
C TRP A 236 8.28 -28.15 13.81
N GLY A 237 7.30 -27.27 13.62
CA GLY A 237 7.53 -25.83 13.52
C GLY A 237 6.32 -24.99 13.87
N LYS A 238 6.41 -23.68 13.67
CA LYS A 238 5.31 -22.76 13.94
C LYS A 238 4.23 -22.86 12.85
N LEU A 239 2.97 -22.92 13.26
CA LEU A 239 1.84 -22.81 12.32
C LEU A 239 1.71 -21.37 11.82
N THR A 240 1.72 -21.19 10.49
CA THR A 240 1.60 -19.87 9.85
C THR A 240 0.23 -19.67 9.22
N HIS A 241 -0.18 -18.41 9.05
CA HIS A 241 -1.47 -18.08 8.45
C HIS A 241 -1.62 -18.62 7.02
N SER A 242 -0.57 -18.52 6.20
CA SER A 242 -0.57 -19.09 4.84
C SER A 242 -0.73 -20.60 4.85
N ARG A 243 -0.15 -21.29 5.83
CA ARG A 243 -0.26 -22.73 6.00
C ARG A 243 -1.71 -23.12 6.36
N VAL A 244 -2.32 -22.46 7.33
CA VAL A 244 -3.73 -22.69 7.71
C VAL A 244 -4.65 -22.53 6.49
N LEU A 245 -4.48 -21.46 5.70
CA LEU A 245 -5.24 -21.29 4.46
C LEU A 245 -5.00 -22.42 3.46
N GLY A 246 -3.76 -22.89 3.34
CA GLY A 246 -3.40 -24.05 2.53
C GLY A 246 -4.10 -25.33 2.96
N LEU A 247 -4.21 -25.58 4.28
CA LEU A 247 -4.92 -26.74 4.83
C LEU A 247 -6.42 -26.65 4.57
N LEU A 248 -7.05 -25.54 4.97
CA LEU A 248 -8.49 -25.34 4.86
C LEU A 248 -9.00 -25.36 3.41
N ARG A 249 -8.14 -25.03 2.43
CA ARG A 249 -8.46 -25.05 0.98
C ARG A 249 -8.07 -26.36 0.30
N ASN A 250 -7.52 -27.34 1.03
CA ASN A 250 -7.07 -28.59 0.43
C ASN A 250 -8.15 -29.68 0.51
N PRO A 251 -8.76 -30.09 -0.60
CA PRO A 251 -9.82 -31.11 -0.63
C PRO A 251 -9.33 -32.51 -0.22
N CYS A 252 -8.02 -32.75 -0.19
CA CYS A 252 -7.45 -34.01 0.31
C CYS A 252 -7.89 -34.30 1.74
N TYR A 253 -7.97 -33.29 2.62
CA TYR A 253 -8.45 -33.49 3.99
C TYR A 253 -9.92 -33.89 4.08
N ALA A 254 -10.67 -33.75 2.99
CA ALA A 254 -12.05 -34.22 2.86
C ALA A 254 -12.15 -35.61 2.19
N GLY A 255 -11.07 -36.40 2.22
CA GLY A 255 -11.01 -37.72 1.59
C GLY A 255 -11.13 -37.69 0.07
N THR A 256 -10.92 -36.52 -0.56
CA THR A 256 -11.16 -36.30 -1.98
C THR A 256 -9.85 -36.23 -2.75
N TYR A 257 -9.68 -37.11 -3.72
CA TYR A 257 -8.56 -37.11 -4.66
C TYR A 257 -8.84 -36.13 -5.79
N VAL A 258 -7.92 -35.18 -6.03
CA VAL A 258 -8.07 -34.16 -7.07
C VAL A 258 -6.82 -34.06 -7.93
N TYR A 259 -6.97 -34.21 -9.24
CA TYR A 259 -5.90 -34.02 -10.21
C TYR A 259 -6.27 -32.99 -11.27
N GLY A 260 -5.29 -32.17 -11.67
CA GLY A 260 -5.46 -31.16 -12.72
C GLY A 260 -6.14 -29.86 -12.28
N ARG A 261 -6.31 -29.62 -10.96
CA ARG A 261 -6.87 -28.35 -10.45
C ARG A 261 -6.03 -27.11 -10.78
N TYR A 262 -4.74 -27.28 -11.04
CA TYR A 262 -3.84 -26.22 -11.50
C TYR A 262 -3.48 -26.41 -12.97
N LEU A 263 -3.45 -25.33 -13.74
CA LEU A 263 -3.00 -25.32 -15.14
C LEU A 263 -1.78 -24.42 -15.29
N THR A 264 -0.85 -24.84 -16.14
CA THR A 264 0.29 -24.03 -16.53
C THR A 264 -0.13 -23.09 -17.67
N ARG A 265 -0.10 -21.77 -17.42
CA ARG A 265 -0.39 -20.73 -18.41
C ARG A 265 0.91 -20.07 -18.84
N ARG A 266 1.18 -20.07 -20.15
CA ARG A 266 2.31 -19.34 -20.73
C ARG A 266 1.79 -18.01 -21.28
N THR A 267 2.51 -16.93 -20.99
CA THR A 267 2.16 -15.57 -21.38
C THR A 267 3.41 -14.89 -21.91
N VAL A 268 3.33 -14.30 -23.09
CA VAL A 268 4.43 -13.51 -23.66
C VAL A 268 4.32 -12.10 -23.10
N ARG A 269 5.41 -11.61 -22.52
CA ARG A 269 5.50 -10.24 -22.01
C ARG A 269 5.84 -9.27 -23.16
N PRO A 270 5.61 -7.96 -22.99
CA PRO A 270 5.95 -6.96 -24.00
C PRO A 270 7.42 -6.93 -24.44
N ASP A 271 8.33 -7.41 -23.58
CA ASP A 271 9.77 -7.56 -23.86
C ASP A 271 10.12 -8.84 -24.65
N GLY A 272 9.11 -9.61 -25.09
CA GLY A 272 9.29 -10.88 -25.78
C GLY A 272 9.58 -12.07 -24.87
N SER A 273 9.73 -11.87 -23.55
CA SER A 273 10.00 -12.95 -22.61
C SER A 273 8.74 -13.79 -22.32
N VAL A 274 8.89 -15.11 -22.27
CA VAL A 274 7.77 -16.03 -21.99
C VAL A 274 7.70 -16.30 -20.49
N HIS A 275 6.70 -15.72 -19.83
CA HIS A 275 6.38 -16.03 -18.45
C HIS A 275 5.47 -17.26 -18.36
N THR A 276 5.88 -18.25 -17.57
CA THR A 276 5.07 -19.44 -17.28
C THR A 276 4.55 -19.35 -15.84
N GLY A 277 3.24 -19.17 -15.70
CA GLY A 277 2.53 -19.13 -14.42
C GLY A 277 1.69 -20.38 -14.19
N ILE A 278 1.35 -20.63 -12.92
CA ILE A 278 0.41 -21.68 -12.54
C ILE A 278 -0.89 -20.99 -12.08
N VAL A 279 -2.02 -21.41 -12.65
CA VAL A 279 -3.34 -20.82 -12.37
C VAL A 279 -4.26 -21.91 -11.83
N LEU A 280 -4.95 -21.63 -10.73
CA LEU A 280 -6.00 -22.50 -10.19
C LEU A 280 -7.24 -22.43 -11.09
N ARG A 281 -7.78 -23.58 -11.49
CA ARG A 281 -9.04 -23.70 -12.22
C ARG A 281 -10.23 -23.48 -11.27
N PRO A 282 -11.34 -22.89 -11.75
CA PRO A 282 -12.62 -22.98 -11.06
C PRO A 282 -12.96 -24.44 -10.74
N ARG A 283 -13.58 -24.70 -9.58
CA ARG A 283 -13.87 -26.06 -9.09
C ARG A 283 -14.67 -26.89 -10.09
N ALA A 284 -15.64 -26.29 -10.78
CA ALA A 284 -16.44 -26.95 -11.82
C ALA A 284 -15.63 -27.41 -13.05
N GLN A 285 -14.40 -26.93 -13.21
CA GLN A 285 -13.49 -27.27 -14.32
C GLN A 285 -12.34 -28.18 -13.87
N TRP A 286 -12.40 -28.74 -12.67
CA TRP A 286 -11.40 -29.71 -12.20
C TRP A 286 -11.58 -31.02 -12.98
N PRO A 287 -10.56 -31.47 -13.73
CA PRO A 287 -10.72 -32.63 -14.62
C PRO A 287 -11.03 -33.93 -13.92
N ILE A 288 -10.45 -34.14 -12.72
CA ILE A 288 -10.57 -35.38 -11.97
C ILE A 288 -10.81 -35.01 -10.50
N VAL A 289 -11.95 -35.46 -9.98
CA VAL A 289 -12.38 -35.30 -8.59
C VAL A 289 -13.03 -36.61 -8.17
N LEU A 290 -12.36 -37.36 -7.30
CA LEU A 290 -12.85 -38.64 -6.77
C LEU A 290 -13.13 -38.46 -5.28
N HIS A 291 -14.42 -38.38 -4.91
CA HIS A 291 -14.85 -38.31 -3.52
C HIS A 291 -14.76 -39.68 -2.85
N GLY A 292 -14.49 -39.72 -1.55
CA GLY A 292 -14.40 -40.97 -0.78
C GLY A 292 -13.23 -41.87 -1.19
N HIS A 293 -12.17 -41.31 -1.80
CA HIS A 293 -11.00 -42.07 -2.23
C HIS A 293 -10.18 -42.60 -1.04
N HIS A 294 -10.11 -41.83 0.04
CA HIS A 294 -9.39 -42.18 1.26
C HIS A 294 -10.09 -41.54 2.46
N GLU A 295 -9.68 -41.92 3.66
CA GLU A 295 -10.23 -41.35 4.89
C GLU A 295 -9.93 -39.85 5.01
N GLY A 296 -10.98 -39.05 5.27
CA GLY A 296 -10.89 -37.60 5.45
C GLY A 296 -10.84 -37.21 6.93
N TYR A 297 -10.06 -36.18 7.27
CA TYR A 297 -10.18 -35.51 8.58
C TYR A 297 -11.50 -34.75 8.73
N ILE A 298 -12.11 -34.35 7.62
CA ILE A 298 -13.39 -33.64 7.56
C ILE A 298 -14.26 -34.25 6.45
N SER A 299 -15.55 -33.94 6.45
CA SER A 299 -16.43 -34.32 5.32
C SER A 299 -16.26 -33.37 4.12
N TRP A 300 -16.79 -33.76 2.96
CA TRP A 300 -16.85 -32.87 1.80
C TRP A 300 -17.70 -31.63 2.07
N ASP A 301 -18.80 -31.77 2.80
CA ASP A 301 -19.67 -30.64 3.16
C ASP A 301 -18.97 -29.67 4.12
N ASP A 302 -18.17 -30.18 5.07
CA ASP A 302 -17.33 -29.35 5.93
C ASP A 302 -16.29 -28.56 5.12
N TYR A 303 -15.70 -29.20 4.10
CA TYR A 303 -14.77 -28.52 3.19
C TYR A 303 -15.47 -27.38 2.44
N LEU A 304 -16.67 -27.60 1.91
CA LEU A 304 -17.45 -26.55 1.23
C LEU A 304 -17.86 -25.43 2.20
N ALA A 305 -18.24 -25.77 3.42
CA ALA A 305 -18.55 -24.81 4.48
C ALA A 305 -17.30 -23.99 4.84
N ASN A 306 -16.12 -24.61 4.89
CA ASN A 306 -14.86 -23.94 5.14
C ASN A 306 -14.51 -22.95 4.02
N GLU A 307 -14.64 -23.35 2.74
CA GLU A 307 -14.44 -22.43 1.61
C GLU A 307 -15.40 -21.24 1.66
N ALA A 308 -16.68 -21.49 1.93
CA ALA A 308 -17.69 -20.44 2.06
C ALA A 308 -17.35 -19.47 3.20
N LYS A 309 -16.92 -19.99 4.36
CA LYS A 309 -16.49 -19.19 5.52
C LYS A 309 -15.27 -18.32 5.19
N LEU A 310 -14.27 -18.90 4.51
CA LEU A 310 -13.07 -18.18 4.09
C LEU A 310 -13.41 -17.06 3.11
N LYS A 311 -14.32 -17.32 2.15
CA LYS A 311 -14.82 -16.31 1.22
C LYS A 311 -15.57 -15.19 1.95
N ALA A 312 -16.43 -15.53 2.92
CA ALA A 312 -17.16 -14.55 3.74
C ALA A 312 -16.25 -13.67 4.62
N ASN A 313 -15.02 -14.11 4.88
CA ASN A 313 -14.01 -13.35 5.60
C ASN A 313 -13.11 -12.48 4.70
N CYS A 314 -13.19 -12.67 3.38
CA CYS A 314 -12.28 -12.09 2.40
C CYS A 314 -12.59 -10.61 2.10
N THR A 315 -12.04 -9.70 2.91
CA THR A 315 -12.37 -8.26 2.79
C THR A 315 -11.92 -7.60 1.50
N HIS A 316 -10.90 -8.15 0.82
CA HIS A 316 -10.46 -7.65 -0.49
C HIS A 316 -11.46 -7.99 -1.60
N ASP A 317 -12.19 -9.10 -1.48
CA ASP A 317 -13.25 -9.51 -2.41
C ASP A 317 -14.62 -8.95 -2.02
N GLY A 318 -14.63 -7.82 -1.31
CA GLY A 318 -15.85 -7.12 -0.92
C GLY A 318 -16.59 -7.70 0.28
N ALA A 319 -16.11 -8.80 0.87
CA ALA A 319 -16.74 -9.33 2.08
C ALA A 319 -16.59 -8.36 3.26
N ARG A 320 -17.53 -8.39 4.19
CA ARG A 320 -17.62 -7.45 5.31
C ARG A 320 -17.89 -8.18 6.62
N PRO A 321 -17.01 -9.09 7.09
CA PRO A 321 -17.29 -9.91 8.28
C PRO A 321 -17.52 -9.04 9.53
N PRO A 322 -18.34 -9.50 10.49
CA PRO A 322 -18.53 -8.80 11.75
C PRO A 322 -17.22 -8.87 12.56
N ARG A 323 -16.55 -7.73 12.67
CA ARG A 323 -15.26 -7.58 13.38
C ARG A 323 -15.44 -6.82 14.68
N GLU A 324 -14.36 -6.74 15.46
CA GLU A 324 -14.25 -5.93 16.66
C GLU A 324 -14.52 -4.43 16.37
N GLY A 325 -14.85 -3.66 17.42
CA GLY A 325 -15.14 -2.22 17.35
C GLY A 325 -16.62 -1.89 17.55
N LEU A 326 -16.89 -0.70 18.08
CA LEU A 326 -18.24 -0.30 18.56
C LEU A 326 -19.32 -0.08 17.49
N ALA A 327 -18.95 0.09 16.22
CA ALA A 327 -19.89 0.39 15.15
C ALA A 327 -20.68 -0.86 14.71
N LEU A 328 -21.95 -0.97 15.10
CA LEU A 328 -22.80 -2.16 14.91
C LEU A 328 -23.17 -2.39 13.44
N CYS A 329 -23.53 -1.35 12.70
CA CYS A 329 -23.84 -1.42 11.28
C CYS A 329 -22.60 -1.42 10.37
N GLN A 330 -21.38 -1.57 10.92
CA GLN A 330 -20.14 -1.69 10.14
C GLN A 330 -20.32 -2.71 9.03
N GLY A 331 -20.04 -2.35 7.78
CA GLY A 331 -20.02 -3.28 6.66
C GLY A 331 -21.38 -3.69 6.09
N ILE A 332 -22.49 -3.28 6.71
CA ILE A 332 -23.85 -3.42 6.17
C ILE A 332 -24.53 -2.05 5.93
N MET A 333 -23.81 -0.97 6.22
CA MET A 333 -24.26 0.40 6.01
C MET A 333 -24.06 0.83 4.54
N LEU A 334 -25.12 1.32 3.90
CA LEU A 334 -25.15 1.79 2.51
C LEU A 334 -25.52 3.28 2.44
N CYS A 335 -25.03 3.96 1.41
CA CYS A 335 -25.44 5.33 1.10
C CYS A 335 -26.64 5.29 0.16
N GLY A 336 -27.80 5.78 0.60
CA GLY A 336 -29.01 5.84 -0.23
C GLY A 336 -28.94 6.87 -1.37
N SER A 337 -27.90 7.71 -1.42
CA SER A 337 -27.70 8.67 -2.51
C SER A 337 -26.91 8.12 -3.69
N CYS A 338 -25.85 7.34 -3.43
CA CYS A 338 -25.00 6.77 -4.48
C CYS A 338 -25.03 5.23 -4.56
N GLY A 339 -25.79 4.57 -3.68
CA GLY A 339 -25.88 3.11 -3.59
C GLY A 339 -24.61 2.40 -3.08
N ARG A 340 -23.50 3.13 -2.86
CA ARG A 340 -22.23 2.52 -2.45
C ARG A 340 -22.21 2.20 -0.94
N PRO A 341 -21.48 1.15 -0.53
CA PRO A 341 -21.22 0.87 0.88
C PRO A 341 -20.53 2.06 1.58
N MET A 342 -20.95 2.34 2.81
CA MET A 342 -20.33 3.35 3.64
C MET A 342 -19.17 2.75 4.44
N THR A 343 -18.08 3.52 4.56
CA THR A 343 -16.90 3.13 5.34
C THR A 343 -17.09 3.53 6.80
N THR A 344 -16.75 2.62 7.70
CA THR A 344 -16.69 2.89 9.13
C THR A 344 -15.34 3.54 9.48
N ARG A 345 -15.38 4.68 10.16
CA ARG A 345 -14.22 5.36 10.72
C ARG A 345 -14.32 5.36 12.23
N TYR A 346 -13.24 4.99 12.90
CA TYR A 346 -13.10 5.08 14.35
C TYR A 346 -12.25 6.32 14.69
N TYR A 347 -12.66 7.05 15.72
CA TYR A 347 -12.00 8.24 16.24
C TYR A 347 -11.49 7.98 17.66
N GLU A 348 -10.60 8.84 18.15
CA GLU A 348 -10.15 8.85 19.54
C GLU A 348 -11.38 9.01 20.48
N TYR A 349 -11.32 8.41 21.68
CA TYR A 349 -12.41 8.38 22.68
C TYR A 349 -13.66 7.53 22.33
N GLN A 350 -13.46 6.34 21.74
CA GLN A 350 -14.55 5.36 21.48
C GLN A 350 -15.69 5.89 20.60
N GLN A 351 -15.40 6.81 19.68
CA GLN A 351 -16.39 7.31 18.73
C GLN A 351 -16.22 6.64 17.36
N ALA A 352 -17.32 6.41 16.66
CA ALA A 352 -17.29 5.91 15.29
C ALA A 352 -18.26 6.70 14.41
N ALA A 353 -18.01 6.70 13.09
CA ALA A 353 -18.91 7.27 12.10
C ALA A 353 -18.94 6.42 10.83
N TYR A 354 -20.08 6.45 10.16
CA TYR A 354 -20.25 5.94 8.80
C TYR A 354 -20.07 7.09 7.82
N GLY A 355 -19.18 6.93 6.86
CA GLY A 355 -18.92 7.93 5.83
C GLY A 355 -18.88 7.32 4.43
N CYS A 356 -19.54 7.98 3.48
CA CYS A 356 -19.41 7.64 2.06
C CYS A 356 -18.01 8.09 1.56
N SER A 357 -16.99 7.23 1.69
CA SER A 357 -15.61 7.59 1.34
C SER A 357 -15.23 7.26 -0.10
N SER A 358 -15.71 6.15 -0.68
CA SER A 358 -15.36 5.75 -2.05
C SER A 358 -15.81 6.79 -3.06
N SER A 359 -17.08 7.20 -2.99
CA SER A 359 -17.63 8.29 -3.81
C SER A 359 -16.90 9.63 -3.63
N ARG A 360 -16.25 9.86 -2.48
CA ARG A 360 -15.46 11.06 -2.20
C ARG A 360 -14.03 10.98 -2.75
N ALA A 361 -13.44 9.78 -2.75
CA ALA A 361 -12.11 9.51 -3.32
C ALA A 361 -12.15 9.54 -4.86
N ASP A 362 -13.25 9.06 -5.44
CA ASP A 362 -13.46 9.01 -6.89
C ASP A 362 -13.99 10.35 -7.45
N HIS A 363 -14.19 11.38 -6.61
CA HIS A 363 -14.86 12.65 -6.95
C HIS A 363 -16.30 12.53 -7.50
N GLU A 364 -16.93 11.38 -7.38
CA GLU A 364 -18.30 11.07 -7.84
C GLU A 364 -19.37 11.26 -6.75
N ALA A 365 -19.13 12.17 -5.79
CA ALA A 365 -20.06 12.42 -4.70
C ALA A 365 -21.31 13.18 -5.17
N THR A 366 -22.48 12.55 -5.05
CA THR A 366 -23.76 13.25 -5.18
C THR A 366 -23.93 14.30 -4.07
N ALA A 367 -24.72 15.35 -4.30
CA ALA A 367 -24.92 16.44 -3.35
C ALA A 367 -25.50 16.00 -1.99
N THR A 368 -26.15 14.84 -1.93
CA THR A 368 -26.76 14.25 -0.74
C THR A 368 -25.92 13.16 -0.07
N CYS A 369 -24.76 12.77 -0.64
CA CYS A 369 -23.80 11.88 0.02
C CYS A 369 -23.26 12.50 1.31
N ARG A 370 -23.46 11.84 2.46
CA ARG A 370 -23.14 12.39 3.79
C ARG A 370 -22.43 11.37 4.69
N SER A 371 -21.96 11.85 5.84
CA SER A 371 -21.49 11.03 6.96
C SER A 371 -22.42 11.18 8.16
N ILE A 372 -22.50 10.15 8.99
CA ILE A 372 -23.31 10.13 10.20
C ILE A 372 -22.53 9.44 11.32
N ARG A 373 -22.69 9.90 12.57
CA ARG A 373 -22.09 9.20 13.72
C ARG A 373 -22.72 7.81 13.85
N ALA A 374 -21.92 6.84 14.27
CA ALA A 374 -22.34 5.45 14.33
C ALA A 374 -23.41 5.24 15.40
N ASP A 375 -23.24 5.83 16.59
CA ASP A 375 -24.20 5.79 17.70
C ASP A 375 -25.60 6.27 17.30
N ALA A 376 -25.68 7.35 16.53
CA ALA A 376 -26.93 7.90 16.03
C ALA A 376 -27.71 6.91 15.14
N VAL A 377 -27.04 5.96 14.47
CA VAL A 377 -27.66 4.92 13.65
C VAL A 377 -27.84 3.62 14.43
N ASP A 378 -26.78 3.20 15.11
CA ASP A 378 -26.66 1.90 15.76
C ASP A 378 -27.65 1.75 16.91
N GLU A 379 -27.90 2.79 17.69
CA GLU A 379 -28.81 2.74 18.83
C GLU A 379 -30.29 2.60 18.40
N PRO A 380 -30.83 3.41 17.45
CA PRO A 380 -32.15 3.17 16.87
C PRO A 380 -32.30 1.80 16.21
N VAL A 381 -31.29 1.35 15.45
CA VAL A 381 -31.33 0.04 14.77
C VAL A 381 -31.32 -1.11 15.77
N ALA A 382 -30.51 -1.02 16.84
CA ALA A 382 -30.50 -1.99 17.93
C ALA A 382 -31.86 -2.04 18.65
N ARG A 383 -32.48 -0.88 18.91
CA ARG A 383 -33.84 -0.83 19.49
C ARG A 383 -34.88 -1.47 18.58
N LEU A 384 -34.83 -1.21 17.27
CA LEU A 384 -35.73 -1.82 16.30
C LEU A 384 -35.59 -3.35 16.32
N LEU A 385 -34.35 -3.86 16.27
CA LEU A 385 -34.06 -5.29 16.36
C LEU A 385 -34.63 -5.91 17.64
N LEU A 386 -34.37 -5.31 18.81
CA LEU A 386 -34.85 -5.82 20.10
C LEU A 386 -36.38 -5.76 20.21
N SER A 387 -37.04 -4.76 19.61
CA SER A 387 -38.50 -4.66 19.59
C SER A 387 -39.15 -5.75 18.71
N ALA A 388 -38.51 -6.08 17.59
CA ALA A 388 -38.95 -7.16 16.70
C ALA A 388 -38.79 -8.55 17.34
N LEU A 389 -37.86 -8.69 18.30
CA LEU A 389 -37.63 -9.91 19.08
C LEU A 389 -38.36 -9.93 20.43
N SER A 390 -39.39 -9.10 20.59
CA SER A 390 -40.20 -9.13 21.81
C SER A 390 -40.97 -10.47 21.94
N PRO A 391 -41.23 -10.96 23.17
CA PRO A 391 -41.93 -12.22 23.38
C PRO A 391 -43.26 -12.31 22.63
N GLY A 392 -44.03 -11.22 22.56
CA GLY A 392 -45.29 -11.19 21.81
C GLY A 392 -45.14 -11.35 20.30
N GLN A 393 -44.07 -10.81 19.69
CA GLN A 393 -43.79 -11.00 18.26
C GLN A 393 -43.33 -12.43 17.96
N ILE A 394 -42.63 -13.05 18.90
CA ILE A 394 -42.20 -14.45 18.77
C ILE A 394 -43.39 -15.40 18.90
N GLU A 395 -44.37 -15.11 19.76
CA GLU A 395 -45.63 -15.88 19.80
C GLU A 395 -46.37 -15.83 18.45
N LEU A 396 -46.46 -14.64 17.84
CA LEU A 396 -47.07 -14.48 16.52
C LEU A 396 -46.30 -15.25 15.44
N ALA A 397 -44.97 -15.21 15.47
CA ALA A 397 -44.12 -15.96 14.54
C ALA A 397 -44.25 -17.48 14.74
N LEU A 398 -44.29 -17.95 16.00
CA LEU A 398 -44.48 -19.37 16.33
C LEU A 398 -45.90 -19.84 15.95
N ALA A 399 -46.92 -19.00 16.11
CA ALA A 399 -48.29 -19.31 15.67
C ALA A 399 -48.36 -19.45 14.14
N ALA A 400 -47.74 -18.54 13.39
CA ALA A 400 -47.64 -18.64 11.94
C ALA A 400 -46.83 -19.87 11.50
N ALA A 401 -45.71 -20.17 12.18
CA ALA A 401 -44.91 -21.35 11.91
C ALA A 401 -45.67 -22.65 12.18
N ASN A 402 -46.49 -22.70 13.24
CA ASN A 402 -47.38 -23.82 13.51
C ASN A 402 -48.40 -24.01 12.38
N GLU A 403 -48.98 -22.93 11.85
CA GLU A 403 -49.90 -23.05 10.73
C GLU A 403 -49.21 -23.67 9.49
N VAL A 404 -47.96 -23.29 9.23
CA VAL A 404 -47.14 -23.90 8.18
C VAL A 404 -46.85 -25.38 8.47
N THR A 405 -46.53 -25.74 9.72
CA THR A 405 -46.35 -27.14 10.12
C THR A 405 -47.63 -27.96 9.98
N VAL A 406 -48.79 -27.39 10.34
CA VAL A 406 -50.09 -28.05 10.14
C VAL A 406 -50.35 -28.25 8.64
N ARG A 407 -50.09 -27.25 7.80
CA ARG A 407 -50.20 -27.38 6.33
C ARG A 407 -49.24 -28.46 5.80
N HIS A 408 -47.99 -28.46 6.24
CA HIS A 408 -46.98 -29.45 5.85
C HIS A 408 -47.38 -30.87 6.26
N SER A 409 -47.88 -31.06 7.49
CA SER A 409 -48.36 -32.38 7.95
C SER A 409 -49.53 -32.91 7.12
N ARG A 410 -50.44 -32.03 6.67
CA ARG A 410 -51.55 -32.37 5.77
C ARG A 410 -51.03 -32.77 4.39
N SER A 411 -50.08 -32.00 3.82
CA SER A 411 -49.46 -32.32 2.53
C SER A 411 -48.64 -33.61 2.58
N HIS A 412 -47.90 -33.85 3.66
CA HIS A 412 -47.16 -35.09 3.88
C HIS A 412 -48.12 -36.29 3.94
N ARG A 413 -49.20 -36.20 4.71
CA ARG A 413 -50.21 -37.26 4.79
C ARG A 413 -50.88 -37.51 3.44
N ALA A 414 -51.16 -36.47 2.66
CA ALA A 414 -51.71 -36.60 1.32
C ALA A 414 -50.74 -37.30 0.35
N ALA A 415 -49.44 -36.97 0.42
CA ALA A 415 -48.39 -37.61 -0.38
C ALA A 415 -48.18 -39.09 0.00
N GLU A 416 -48.22 -39.43 1.29
CA GLU A 416 -48.19 -40.83 1.75
C GLU A 416 -49.35 -41.64 1.17
N LEU A 417 -50.57 -41.11 1.27
CA LEU A 417 -51.76 -41.75 0.71
C LEU A 417 -51.70 -41.88 -0.83
N ALA A 418 -51.05 -40.94 -1.52
CA ALA A 418 -50.85 -41.01 -2.97
C ALA A 418 -49.88 -42.14 -3.35
N VAL A 419 -48.78 -42.32 -2.61
CA VAL A 419 -47.86 -43.44 -2.78
C VAL A 419 -48.54 -44.77 -2.51
N GLU A 420 -49.32 -44.87 -1.43
CA GLU A 420 -50.09 -46.09 -1.10
C GLU A 420 -51.04 -46.49 -2.25
N ARG A 421 -51.78 -45.52 -2.81
CA ARG A 421 -52.68 -45.74 -3.95
C ARG A 421 -51.93 -46.14 -5.22
N ALA A 422 -50.85 -45.42 -5.57
CA ALA A 422 -50.06 -45.72 -6.75
C ALA A 422 -49.40 -47.11 -6.68
N ARG A 423 -48.95 -47.51 -5.48
CA ARG A 423 -48.39 -48.84 -5.24
C ARG A 423 -49.43 -49.94 -5.40
N PHE A 424 -50.63 -49.74 -4.86
CA PHE A 424 -51.74 -50.67 -5.05
C PHE A 424 -52.12 -50.82 -6.52
N ASP A 425 -52.20 -49.71 -7.26
CA ASP A 425 -52.53 -49.72 -8.69
C ASP A 425 -51.45 -50.41 -9.54
N ALA A 426 -50.17 -50.19 -9.23
CA ALA A 426 -49.05 -50.86 -9.88
C ALA A 426 -49.09 -52.38 -9.65
N GLN A 427 -49.29 -52.83 -8.41
CA GLN A 427 -49.44 -54.25 -8.06
C GLN A 427 -50.69 -54.88 -8.68
N ARG A 428 -51.77 -54.10 -8.86
CA ARG A 428 -52.98 -54.57 -9.55
C ARG A 428 -52.72 -54.74 -11.06
N ALA A 429 -52.01 -53.80 -11.68
CA ALA A 429 -51.64 -53.88 -13.10
C ALA A 429 -50.67 -55.02 -13.38
N GLU A 430 -49.69 -55.25 -12.49
CA GLU A 430 -48.76 -56.38 -12.53
C GLU A 430 -49.50 -57.73 -12.49
N ARG A 431 -50.43 -57.90 -11.53
CA ARG A 431 -51.25 -59.12 -11.43
C ARG A 431 -52.09 -59.36 -12.69
N ALA A 432 -52.61 -58.30 -13.31
CA ALA A 432 -53.38 -58.42 -14.55
C ALA A 432 -52.49 -58.84 -15.74
N PHE A 433 -51.27 -58.30 -15.83
CA PHE A 433 -50.29 -58.69 -16.84
C PHE A 433 -49.86 -60.16 -16.66
N ASN A 434 -49.52 -60.56 -15.44
CA ASN A 434 -49.08 -61.94 -15.14
C ASN A 434 -50.17 -63.01 -15.34
N ALA A 435 -51.44 -62.60 -15.37
CA ALA A 435 -52.58 -63.50 -15.58
C ALA A 435 -52.94 -63.70 -17.06
N VAL A 436 -52.31 -62.97 -18.00
CA VAL A 436 -52.61 -63.11 -19.44
C VAL A 436 -51.89 -64.31 -20.04
N GLU A 437 -52.58 -65.07 -20.89
CA GLU A 437 -51.94 -66.17 -21.61
C GLU A 437 -50.96 -65.66 -22.69
N PRO A 438 -49.77 -66.28 -22.86
CA PRO A 438 -48.71 -65.81 -23.77
C PRO A 438 -49.14 -65.71 -25.24
N GLU A 439 -50.18 -66.43 -25.63
CA GLU A 439 -50.74 -66.49 -26.99
C GLU A 439 -51.48 -65.19 -27.35
N ASN A 440 -52.01 -64.46 -26.35
CA ASN A 440 -52.76 -63.22 -26.52
C ASN A 440 -51.84 -61.98 -26.56
N ARG A 441 -50.89 -61.97 -27.50
CA ARG A 441 -49.81 -60.95 -27.60
C ARG A 441 -50.29 -59.50 -27.61
N LEU A 442 -51.41 -59.20 -28.26
CA LEU A 442 -51.97 -57.84 -28.31
C LEU A 442 -52.49 -57.36 -26.94
N VAL A 443 -53.11 -58.29 -26.19
CA VAL A 443 -53.61 -58.02 -24.83
C VAL A 443 -52.44 -57.88 -23.86
N ALA A 444 -51.45 -58.77 -23.96
CA ALA A 444 -50.22 -58.72 -23.16
C ALA A 444 -49.49 -57.38 -23.32
N ARG A 445 -49.30 -56.92 -24.57
CA ARG A 445 -48.66 -55.62 -24.85
C ARG A 445 -49.43 -54.43 -24.26
N THR A 446 -50.76 -54.49 -24.30
CA THR A 446 -51.61 -53.43 -23.73
C THR A 446 -51.54 -53.41 -22.20
N LEU A 447 -51.50 -54.59 -21.57
CA LEU A 447 -51.37 -54.73 -20.11
C LEU A 447 -49.97 -54.36 -19.63
N GLU A 448 -48.92 -54.67 -20.40
CA GLU A 448 -47.53 -54.26 -20.17
C GLU A 448 -47.42 -52.73 -20.18
N SER A 449 -47.87 -52.05 -21.25
CA SER A 449 -47.86 -50.58 -21.29
C SER A 449 -48.68 -49.94 -20.16
N ARG A 450 -49.77 -50.59 -19.74
CA ARG A 450 -50.55 -50.15 -18.58
C ARG A 450 -49.79 -50.33 -17.28
N TRP A 451 -49.03 -51.41 -17.11
CA TRP A 451 -48.20 -51.64 -15.94
C TRP A 451 -47.03 -50.66 -15.87
N GLU A 452 -46.32 -50.45 -16.98
CA GLU A 452 -45.26 -49.44 -17.11
C GLU A 452 -45.77 -48.05 -16.73
N ALA A 453 -46.94 -47.64 -17.24
CA ALA A 453 -47.55 -46.36 -16.89
C ALA A 453 -47.87 -46.24 -15.37
N ARG A 454 -48.23 -47.34 -14.70
CA ARG A 454 -48.48 -47.34 -13.25
C ARG A 454 -47.19 -47.35 -12.42
N LEU A 455 -46.12 -47.96 -12.93
CA LEU A 455 -44.79 -47.89 -12.31
C LEU A 455 -44.20 -46.47 -12.40
N VAL A 456 -44.38 -45.79 -13.53
CA VAL A 456 -43.99 -44.38 -13.68
C VAL A 456 -44.76 -43.51 -12.68
N ALA A 457 -46.09 -43.67 -12.59
CA ALA A 457 -46.90 -42.92 -11.63
C ALA A 457 -46.51 -43.20 -10.15
N LEU A 458 -46.10 -44.43 -9.82
CA LEU A 458 -45.56 -44.76 -8.50
C LEU A 458 -44.24 -44.06 -8.23
N ALA A 459 -43.30 -44.07 -9.19
CA ALA A 459 -42.02 -43.39 -9.05
C ALA A 459 -42.20 -41.86 -8.88
N GLU A 460 -43.12 -41.26 -9.62
CA GLU A 460 -43.49 -39.84 -9.46
C GLU A 460 -44.07 -39.54 -8.07
N ALA A 461 -44.98 -40.40 -7.56
CA ALA A 461 -45.55 -40.24 -6.23
C ALA A 461 -44.48 -40.40 -5.12
N GLU A 462 -43.56 -41.35 -5.26
CA GLU A 462 -42.46 -41.56 -4.31
C GLU A 462 -41.47 -40.39 -4.32
N ALA A 463 -41.16 -39.83 -5.49
CA ALA A 463 -40.37 -38.61 -5.62
C ALA A 463 -41.05 -37.39 -4.97
N ALA A 464 -42.37 -37.23 -5.16
CA ALA A 464 -43.13 -36.16 -4.52
C ALA A 464 -43.16 -36.30 -2.98
N LEU A 465 -43.31 -37.52 -2.45
CA LEU A 465 -43.22 -37.78 -1.01
C LEU A 465 -41.82 -37.47 -0.46
N ALA A 466 -40.77 -37.84 -1.18
CA ALA A 466 -39.39 -37.52 -0.81
C ALA A 466 -39.16 -36.01 -0.72
N GLN A 467 -39.64 -35.24 -1.70
CA GLN A 467 -39.56 -33.77 -1.67
C GLN A 467 -40.31 -33.16 -0.47
N VAL A 468 -41.50 -33.65 -0.15
CA VAL A 468 -42.26 -33.16 1.01
C VAL A 468 -41.56 -33.53 2.32
N ARG A 469 -40.92 -34.70 2.42
CA ARG A 469 -40.13 -35.11 3.60
C ARG A 469 -38.90 -34.24 3.81
N GLU A 470 -38.15 -33.94 2.76
CA GLU A 470 -36.99 -33.06 2.82
C GLU A 470 -37.37 -31.61 3.18
N ALA A 471 -38.58 -31.18 2.78
CA ALA A 471 -39.08 -29.84 3.08
C ALA A 471 -39.56 -29.63 4.53
N ARG A 472 -39.39 -30.60 5.45
CA ARG A 472 -39.83 -30.46 6.85
C ARG A 472 -39.00 -29.42 7.60
N PRO A 473 -39.58 -28.28 8.02
CA PRO A 473 -38.84 -27.32 8.85
C PRO A 473 -38.67 -27.88 10.26
N ALA A 474 -37.43 -27.94 10.75
CA ALA A 474 -37.15 -28.19 12.16
C ALA A 474 -37.58 -26.96 12.97
N LEU A 475 -38.60 -27.11 13.82
CA LEU A 475 -38.98 -26.06 14.76
C LEU A 475 -38.12 -26.17 16.03
N PRO A 476 -37.54 -25.06 16.51
CA PRO A 476 -36.81 -25.06 17.77
C PRO A 476 -37.76 -25.24 18.97
N ASP A 477 -37.20 -25.63 20.11
CA ASP A 477 -37.95 -25.70 21.38
C ASP A 477 -38.56 -24.34 21.74
N ARG A 478 -39.87 -24.33 22.02
CA ARG A 478 -40.66 -23.12 22.24
C ARG A 478 -40.29 -22.43 23.55
N ASP A 479 -40.11 -23.21 24.61
CA ASP A 479 -39.83 -22.66 25.93
C ASP A 479 -38.38 -22.14 26.00
N GLY A 480 -37.44 -22.85 25.36
CA GLY A 480 -36.09 -22.35 25.13
C GLY A 480 -36.04 -21.04 24.35
N LEU A 481 -36.79 -20.91 23.25
CA LEU A 481 -36.87 -19.68 22.46
C LEU A 481 -37.47 -18.50 23.24
N ARG A 482 -38.55 -18.74 24.00
CA ARG A 482 -39.17 -17.72 24.86
C ARG A 482 -38.19 -17.21 25.91
N ALA A 483 -37.49 -18.11 26.59
CA ALA A 483 -36.51 -17.75 27.61
C ALA A 483 -35.36 -16.94 27.01
N LEU A 484 -34.85 -17.34 25.84
CA LEU A 484 -33.80 -16.62 25.13
C LEU A 484 -34.24 -15.22 24.70
N ALA A 485 -35.46 -15.08 24.18
CA ALA A 485 -36.00 -13.80 23.75
C ALA A 485 -36.23 -12.82 24.90
N ALA A 486 -36.79 -13.30 26.01
CA ALA A 486 -36.98 -12.49 27.21
C ALA A 486 -35.63 -12.06 27.81
N GLY A 487 -34.60 -12.92 27.75
CA GLY A 487 -33.25 -12.64 28.23
C GLY A 487 -32.39 -11.79 27.29
N LEU A 488 -32.75 -11.70 26.00
CA LEU A 488 -31.90 -11.09 24.96
C LEU A 488 -31.61 -9.61 25.21
N PRO A 489 -32.57 -8.74 25.60
CA PRO A 489 -32.25 -7.34 25.91
C PRO A 489 -31.21 -7.22 27.04
N ARG A 490 -31.31 -8.06 28.08
CA ARG A 490 -30.34 -8.06 29.18
C ARG A 490 -28.96 -8.52 28.72
N LEU A 491 -28.90 -9.57 27.90
CA LEU A 491 -27.64 -10.07 27.32
C LEU A 491 -27.02 -9.05 26.36
N TRP A 492 -27.84 -8.36 25.57
CA TRP A 492 -27.39 -7.36 24.61
C TRP A 492 -26.62 -6.23 25.29
N TRP A 493 -27.14 -5.73 26.42
CA TRP A 493 -26.53 -4.63 27.18
C TRP A 493 -25.51 -5.08 28.24
N ALA A 494 -25.23 -6.38 28.36
CA ALA A 494 -24.23 -6.87 29.30
C ALA A 494 -22.79 -6.53 28.84
N ASP A 495 -21.92 -6.16 29.78
CA ASP A 495 -20.50 -5.86 29.51
C ASP A 495 -19.72 -7.08 28.99
N THR A 496 -20.19 -8.29 29.29
CA THR A 496 -19.61 -9.54 28.79
C THR A 496 -19.90 -9.79 27.30
N THR A 497 -20.94 -9.16 26.74
CA THR A 497 -21.30 -9.28 25.33
C THR A 497 -20.44 -8.33 24.51
N LYS A 498 -19.62 -8.88 23.62
CA LYS A 498 -18.70 -8.08 22.77
C LYS A 498 -19.46 -7.51 21.57
N ASP A 499 -19.03 -6.36 21.06
CA ASP A 499 -19.66 -5.73 19.89
C ASP A 499 -19.65 -6.64 18.65
N ARG A 500 -18.62 -7.47 18.52
CA ARG A 500 -18.55 -8.50 17.47
C ARG A 500 -19.74 -9.45 17.53
N ASP A 501 -20.18 -9.85 18.72
CA ASP A 501 -21.30 -10.76 18.92
C ASP A 501 -22.64 -10.04 18.72
N ARG A 502 -22.76 -8.78 19.16
CA ARG A 502 -23.89 -7.90 18.81
C ARG A 502 -24.08 -7.77 17.30
N LYS A 503 -23.00 -7.56 16.55
CA LYS A 503 -23.03 -7.49 15.07
C LYS A 503 -23.49 -8.79 14.44
N ARG A 504 -23.04 -9.94 14.96
CA ARG A 504 -23.46 -11.27 14.47
C ARG A 504 -24.97 -11.45 14.65
N LEU A 505 -25.48 -11.17 15.85
CA LEU A 505 -26.90 -11.23 16.15
C LEU A 505 -27.71 -10.29 15.25
N LEU A 506 -27.29 -9.02 15.13
CA LEU A 506 -27.95 -8.03 14.28
C LEU A 506 -28.10 -8.50 12.83
N ARG A 507 -27.02 -9.03 12.26
CA ARG A 507 -26.97 -9.48 10.87
C ARG A 507 -27.67 -10.81 10.61
N THR A 508 -28.14 -11.48 11.65
CA THR A 508 -28.95 -12.69 11.50
C THR A 508 -30.34 -12.35 10.97
N LEU A 509 -30.86 -11.16 11.31
CA LEU A 509 -32.18 -10.69 10.88
C LEU A 509 -32.11 -9.53 9.88
N ILE A 510 -31.12 -8.63 10.03
CA ILE A 510 -30.95 -7.45 9.17
C ILE A 510 -29.97 -7.77 8.05
N SER A 511 -30.40 -7.54 6.81
CA SER A 511 -29.58 -7.65 5.59
C SER A 511 -28.66 -6.44 5.46
N ASP A 512 -29.23 -5.24 5.48
CA ASP A 512 -28.51 -3.98 5.31
C ASP A 512 -29.26 -2.80 5.91
N VAL A 513 -28.50 -1.73 6.12
CA VAL A 513 -28.98 -0.46 6.67
C VAL A 513 -28.56 0.63 5.68
N THR A 514 -29.50 1.47 5.24
CA THR A 514 -29.28 2.49 4.22
C THR A 514 -29.55 3.88 4.79
N LEU A 515 -28.59 4.80 4.66
CA LEU A 515 -28.79 6.21 5.00
C LEU A 515 -29.49 6.86 3.81
N LEU A 516 -30.79 7.05 3.92
CA LEU A 516 -31.61 7.59 2.85
C LEU A 516 -31.26 9.07 2.58
N PRO A 517 -31.37 9.55 1.34
CA PRO A 517 -31.14 10.96 1.02
C PRO A 517 -32.12 11.84 1.81
N GLU A 518 -31.60 12.89 2.43
CA GLU A 518 -32.41 13.86 3.16
C GLU A 518 -31.93 15.29 2.84
N THR A 519 -32.90 16.15 2.54
CA THR A 519 -32.66 17.57 2.22
C THR A 519 -32.32 18.34 3.49
N ASP A 520 -33.07 18.12 4.57
CA ASP A 520 -32.82 18.70 5.88
C ASP A 520 -31.50 18.17 6.47
N ARG A 521 -30.59 19.08 6.83
CA ARG A 521 -29.29 18.73 7.42
C ARG A 521 -29.38 18.34 8.89
N ALA A 522 -30.49 18.67 9.56
CA ALA A 522 -30.76 18.35 10.95
C ALA A 522 -31.45 16.98 11.12
N ARG A 523 -31.94 16.37 10.04
CA ARG A 523 -32.59 15.05 10.05
C ARG A 523 -31.75 14.00 9.31
N ALA A 524 -31.97 12.75 9.66
CA ALA A 524 -31.49 11.60 8.91
C ALA A 524 -32.57 10.53 8.90
N ARG A 525 -32.80 9.96 7.72
CA ARG A 525 -33.68 8.82 7.53
C ARG A 525 -32.85 7.57 7.31
N ILE A 526 -33.15 6.52 8.07
CA ILE A 526 -32.41 5.26 8.04
C ILE A 526 -33.38 4.19 7.57
N GLY A 527 -33.15 3.64 6.37
CA GLY A 527 -33.85 2.44 5.91
C GLY A 527 -33.19 1.19 6.47
N VAL A 528 -33.97 0.26 7.02
CA VAL A 528 -33.51 -1.05 7.49
C VAL A 528 -34.18 -2.11 6.64
N ARG A 529 -33.39 -2.99 6.02
CA ARG A 529 -33.90 -4.12 5.24
C ARG A 529 -33.62 -5.43 5.96
N TRP A 530 -34.67 -6.22 6.16
CA TRP A 530 -34.59 -7.54 6.78
C TRP A 530 -34.25 -8.62 5.73
N HIS A 531 -33.67 -9.74 6.16
CA HIS A 531 -33.45 -10.90 5.27
C HIS A 531 -34.75 -11.48 4.69
N THR A 532 -35.89 -11.22 5.34
CA THR A 532 -37.23 -11.56 4.84
C THR A 532 -37.68 -10.70 3.66
N GLY A 533 -36.96 -9.62 3.34
CA GLY A 533 -37.34 -8.62 2.33
C GLY A 533 -38.22 -7.49 2.87
N ALA A 534 -38.71 -7.57 4.11
CA ALA A 534 -39.41 -6.46 4.76
C ALA A 534 -38.48 -5.24 4.90
N THR A 535 -39.08 -4.04 4.97
CA THR A 535 -38.32 -2.79 5.16
C THR A 535 -38.97 -1.90 6.21
N ASP A 536 -38.14 -1.26 7.03
CA ASP A 536 -38.52 -0.24 8.00
C ASP A 536 -37.76 1.06 7.71
N VAL A 537 -38.35 2.19 8.11
CA VAL A 537 -37.68 3.50 8.02
C VAL A 537 -37.72 4.21 9.37
N LEU A 538 -36.55 4.55 9.88
CA LEU A 538 -36.36 5.30 11.12
C LEU A 538 -36.04 6.76 10.80
N ASP A 539 -36.68 7.70 11.48
CA ASP A 539 -36.39 9.13 11.38
C ASP A 539 -35.70 9.60 12.66
N ILE A 540 -34.52 10.21 12.51
CA ILE A 540 -33.73 10.69 13.65
C ILE A 540 -33.28 12.13 13.44
N ARG A 541 -33.10 12.85 14.54
CA ARG A 541 -32.40 14.14 14.54
C ARG A 541 -30.89 13.89 14.62
N ARG A 542 -30.16 14.55 13.73
CA ARG A 542 -28.70 14.50 13.73
C ARG A 542 -28.17 15.30 14.93
N PRO A 543 -27.16 14.78 15.65
CA PRO A 543 -26.49 15.54 16.70
C PRO A 543 -25.94 16.85 16.13
N HIS A 544 -26.02 17.92 16.93
CA HIS A 544 -25.45 19.22 16.56
C HIS A 544 -23.97 19.07 16.19
N THR A 545 -23.55 19.81 15.16
CA THR A 545 -22.13 19.85 14.78
C THR A 545 -21.30 20.47 15.91
N SER A 546 -20.00 20.17 15.96
CA SER A 546 -19.10 20.78 16.94
C SER A 546 -19.13 22.32 16.89
N ALA A 547 -19.30 22.89 15.70
CA ALA A 547 -19.47 24.34 15.52
C ALA A 547 -20.79 24.86 16.12
N GLN A 548 -21.88 24.10 16.02
CA GLN A 548 -23.17 24.46 16.62
C GLN A 548 -23.14 24.33 18.14
N VAL A 549 -22.55 23.25 18.68
CA VAL A 549 -22.40 23.06 20.14
C VAL A 549 -21.51 24.14 20.75
N ARG A 550 -20.41 24.51 20.08
CA ARG A 550 -19.48 25.53 20.58
C ARG A 550 -19.97 26.97 20.39
N LYS A 551 -21.13 27.18 19.77
CA LYS A 551 -21.67 28.52 19.54
C LYS A 551 -22.09 29.16 20.88
N THR A 552 -21.65 30.39 21.10
CA THR A 552 -22.06 31.20 22.26
C THR A 552 -23.59 31.34 22.30
N PRO A 553 -24.25 31.01 23.44
CA PRO A 553 -25.69 31.24 23.60
C PRO A 553 -26.08 32.71 23.37
N ALA A 554 -27.25 32.93 22.80
CA ALA A 554 -27.73 34.28 22.46
C ALA A 554 -27.81 35.19 23.69
N ALA A 555 -28.36 34.70 24.80
CA ALA A 555 -28.45 35.42 26.06
C ALA A 555 -27.08 35.88 26.61
N ALA A 556 -26.06 35.02 26.53
CA ALA A 556 -24.71 35.37 26.95
C ALA A 556 -24.07 36.40 26.01
N ARG A 557 -24.30 36.29 24.69
CA ARG A 557 -23.83 37.27 23.71
C ARG A 557 -24.46 38.64 23.93
N GLU A 558 -25.76 38.69 24.19
CA GLU A 558 -26.51 39.93 24.43
C GLU A 558 -26.06 40.63 25.71
N LEU A 559 -25.89 39.87 26.81
CA LEU A 559 -25.39 40.43 28.06
C LEU A 559 -23.94 40.94 27.92
N ILE A 560 -23.08 40.21 27.20
CA ILE A 560 -21.72 40.67 26.89
C ILE A 560 -21.78 41.97 26.08
N ALA A 561 -22.65 42.06 25.06
CA ALA A 561 -22.80 43.26 24.23
C ALA A 561 -23.27 44.48 25.03
N GLN A 562 -24.22 44.29 25.95
CA GLN A 562 -24.75 45.37 26.79
C GLN A 562 -23.72 45.92 27.78
N LEU A 563 -22.90 45.06 28.39
CA LEU A 563 -21.92 45.45 29.41
C LEU A 563 -20.57 45.86 28.81
N SER A 564 -20.32 45.49 27.55
CA SER A 564 -19.08 45.75 26.82
C SER A 564 -18.59 47.22 26.81
N PRO A 565 -19.47 48.24 26.69
CA PRO A 565 -19.03 49.64 26.59
C PRO A 565 -18.48 50.23 27.89
N THR A 566 -18.93 49.73 29.05
CA THR A 566 -18.66 50.36 30.36
C THR A 566 -17.87 49.47 31.31
N ARG A 567 -17.71 48.18 31.01
CA ARG A 567 -17.10 47.20 31.92
C ARG A 567 -15.93 46.44 31.29
N SER A 568 -14.98 46.07 32.13
CA SER A 568 -13.83 45.23 31.79
C SER A 568 -14.24 43.77 31.55
N ASN A 569 -13.39 42.99 30.87
CA ASN A 569 -13.65 41.57 30.65
C ASN A 569 -13.78 40.77 31.97
N ALA A 570 -13.09 41.18 33.03
CA ALA A 570 -13.17 40.54 34.34
C ALA A 570 -14.54 40.77 35.00
N GLU A 571 -15.05 42.00 34.95
CA GLU A 571 -16.36 42.35 35.47
C GLU A 571 -17.48 41.67 34.66
N ILE A 572 -17.37 41.63 33.33
CA ILE A 572 -18.33 40.91 32.47
C ILE A 572 -18.32 39.42 32.80
N THR A 573 -17.15 38.83 33.08
CA THR A 573 -17.04 37.43 33.50
C THR A 573 -17.76 37.18 34.83
N ALA A 574 -17.60 38.07 35.80
CA ALA A 574 -18.27 37.99 37.10
C ALA A 574 -19.80 38.16 36.98
N GLU A 575 -20.28 39.01 36.07
CA GLU A 575 -21.71 39.19 35.79
C GLU A 575 -22.31 37.97 35.07
N LEU A 576 -21.60 37.38 34.11
CA LEU A 576 -22.03 36.14 33.45
C LEU A 576 -22.13 34.99 34.46
N ALA A 577 -21.20 34.91 35.41
CA ALA A 577 -21.25 33.93 36.50
C ALA A 577 -22.45 34.19 37.44
N ARG A 578 -22.71 35.45 37.82
CA ARG A 578 -23.89 35.83 38.63
C ARG A 578 -25.21 35.55 37.92
N ALA A 579 -25.26 35.69 36.59
CA ALA A 579 -26.42 35.36 35.77
C ALA A 579 -26.58 33.86 35.49
N GLY A 580 -25.67 33.00 35.96
CA GLY A 580 -25.71 31.54 35.72
C GLY A 580 -25.49 31.14 34.26
N LEU A 581 -24.93 32.02 33.43
CA LEU A 581 -24.78 31.79 32.00
C LEU A 581 -23.51 30.99 31.70
N MET A 582 -23.65 29.89 30.96
CA MET A 582 -22.55 29.01 30.56
C MET A 582 -22.22 29.13 29.07
N THR A 583 -20.99 28.76 28.71
CA THR A 583 -20.56 28.63 27.31
C THR A 583 -21.34 27.51 26.61
N GLY A 584 -21.34 27.47 25.27
CA GLY A 584 -22.01 26.39 24.51
C GLY A 584 -21.50 24.97 24.84
N THR A 585 -20.31 24.86 25.43
CA THR A 585 -19.73 23.61 25.92
C THR A 585 -20.02 23.33 27.40
N GLY A 586 -20.93 24.07 28.03
CA GLY A 586 -21.32 23.87 29.44
C GLY A 586 -20.24 24.28 30.45
N GLN A 587 -19.26 25.09 30.06
CA GLN A 587 -18.20 25.60 30.94
C GLN A 587 -18.51 27.03 31.37
N CYS A 588 -18.04 27.42 32.55
CA CYS A 588 -18.10 28.81 33.01
C CYS A 588 -17.31 29.73 32.06
N TYR A 589 -17.78 30.97 31.88
CA TYR A 589 -17.02 31.96 31.13
C TYR A 589 -15.73 32.32 31.87
N THR A 590 -14.63 32.39 31.14
CA THR A 590 -13.37 32.96 31.59
C THR A 590 -13.14 34.30 30.92
N VAL A 591 -12.23 35.11 31.46
CA VAL A 591 -11.82 36.39 30.84
C VAL A 591 -11.37 36.19 29.39
N ALA A 592 -10.67 35.09 29.10
CA ALA A 592 -10.26 34.72 27.75
C ALA A 592 -11.46 34.34 26.87
N ALA A 593 -12.45 33.62 27.42
CA ALA A 593 -13.67 33.28 26.70
C ALA A 593 -14.48 34.55 26.33
N VAL A 594 -14.65 35.50 27.25
CA VAL A 594 -15.31 36.79 26.98
C VAL A 594 -14.56 37.59 25.93
N LYS A 595 -13.23 37.66 26.01
CA LYS A 595 -12.38 38.30 24.98
C LYS A 595 -12.58 37.66 23.60
N TRP A 596 -12.65 36.32 23.55
CA TRP A 596 -12.90 35.57 22.32
C TRP A 596 -14.31 35.82 21.76
N VAL A 597 -15.34 35.90 22.61
CA VAL A 597 -16.70 36.26 22.18
C VAL A 597 -16.72 37.66 21.59
N ARG A 598 -16.12 38.65 22.24
CA ARG A 598 -16.05 40.02 21.72
C ARG A 598 -15.36 40.08 20.36
N TYR A 599 -14.24 39.37 20.21
CA TYR A 599 -13.54 39.26 18.94
C TYR A 599 -14.40 38.59 17.86
N THR A 600 -14.99 37.43 18.14
CA THR A 600 -15.77 36.63 17.18
C THR A 600 -17.03 37.36 16.71
N TYR A 601 -17.68 38.11 17.61
CA TYR A 601 -18.93 38.81 17.33
C TYR A 601 -18.75 40.33 17.14
N GLN A 602 -17.50 40.81 17.02
CA GLN A 602 -17.17 42.23 16.81
C GLN A 602 -17.82 43.18 17.83
N ILE A 603 -17.83 42.79 19.10
CA ILE A 603 -18.43 43.60 20.18
C ILE A 603 -17.35 44.59 20.70
N PRO A 604 -17.59 45.91 20.60
CA PRO A 604 -16.58 46.94 20.89
C PRO A 604 -16.20 46.97 22.37
N ALA A 605 -15.02 47.52 22.67
CA ALA A 605 -14.52 47.68 24.03
C ALA A 605 -14.53 49.11 24.54
N PRO A 606 -14.53 49.32 25.88
CA PRO A 606 -14.41 50.66 26.42
C PRO A 606 -13.14 51.27 25.82
N SER A 607 -13.26 52.46 25.26
CA SER A 607 -12.10 53.19 24.74
C SER A 607 -11.17 53.48 25.93
N PRO A 608 -9.91 53.02 25.90
CA PRO A 608 -8.97 53.35 26.97
C PRO A 608 -8.37 54.76 26.86
N PHE A 609 -8.67 55.45 25.76
CA PHE A 609 -8.14 56.77 25.40
C PHE A 609 -8.98 57.88 26.04
N GLN A 610 -8.31 58.82 26.69
CA GLN A 610 -8.93 60.07 27.17
C GLN A 610 -9.09 61.06 25.99
N ASP A 611 -9.87 62.12 26.18
CA ASP A 611 -10.01 63.17 25.17
C ASP A 611 -8.63 63.77 24.81
N GLY A 612 -8.27 63.69 23.53
CA GLY A 612 -6.95 64.10 23.02
C GLY A 612 -5.89 62.99 23.01
N GLU A 613 -6.22 61.74 23.33
CA GLU A 613 -5.32 60.59 23.16
C GLU A 613 -5.72 59.73 21.97
N VAL A 614 -4.73 59.23 21.22
CA VAL A 614 -4.94 58.30 20.09
C VAL A 614 -4.21 56.98 20.32
N SER A 615 -4.71 55.94 19.66
CA SER A 615 -4.02 54.64 19.58
C SER A 615 -2.79 54.69 18.66
N VAL A 616 -1.91 53.70 18.80
CA VAL A 616 -0.77 53.50 17.89
C VAL A 616 -1.23 53.35 16.44
N ASP A 617 -2.32 52.62 16.20
CA ASP A 617 -2.86 52.41 14.85
C ASP A 617 -3.42 53.70 14.26
N GLN A 618 -4.09 54.52 15.08
CA GLN A 618 -4.58 55.84 14.65
C GLN A 618 -3.43 56.83 14.40
N ALA A 619 -2.41 56.88 15.28
CA ALA A 619 -1.21 57.70 15.07
C ALA A 619 -0.46 57.29 13.79
N ALA A 620 -0.34 55.99 13.54
CA ALA A 620 0.26 55.45 12.33
C ALA A 620 -0.53 55.86 11.07
N GLN A 621 -1.86 55.83 11.15
CA GLN A 621 -2.74 56.26 10.07
C GLN A 621 -2.67 57.77 9.81
N ILE A 622 -2.67 58.61 10.85
CA ILE A 622 -2.55 60.07 10.76
C ILE A 622 -1.21 60.48 10.10
N LEU A 623 -0.12 59.80 10.47
CA LEU A 623 1.22 60.05 9.95
C LEU A 623 1.53 59.33 8.63
N GLY A 624 0.67 58.39 8.20
CA GLY A 624 0.89 57.55 7.01
C GLY A 624 2.06 56.57 7.14
N ILE A 625 2.47 56.16 8.33
CA ILE A 625 3.62 55.24 8.53
C ILE A 625 3.18 53.91 9.14
N SER A 626 4.07 52.90 9.15
CA SER A 626 3.74 51.60 9.77
C SER A 626 3.57 51.72 11.31
N ALA A 627 2.63 50.98 11.88
CA ALA A 627 2.43 50.93 13.34
C ALA A 627 3.72 50.53 14.10
N ASN A 628 4.58 49.70 13.51
CA ASN A 628 5.87 49.33 14.09
C ASN A 628 6.84 50.51 14.25
N ALA A 629 6.79 51.51 13.36
CA ALA A 629 7.60 52.72 13.48
C ALA A 629 7.15 53.57 14.68
N VAL A 630 5.84 53.67 14.89
CA VAL A 630 5.26 54.37 16.05
C VAL A 630 5.59 53.62 17.34
N TYR A 631 5.50 52.28 17.37
CA TYR A 631 5.98 51.47 18.49
C TYR A 631 7.45 51.71 18.77
N TYR A 632 8.30 51.72 17.73
CA TYR A 632 9.73 51.99 17.87
C TYR A 632 9.99 53.36 18.50
N TRP A 633 9.25 54.41 18.09
CA TRP A 633 9.40 55.74 18.68
C TRP A 633 8.98 55.79 20.14
N LEU A 634 7.88 55.12 20.50
CA LEU A 634 7.43 55.02 21.90
C LEU A 634 8.44 54.28 22.78
N THR A 635 8.99 53.16 22.30
CA THR A 635 9.95 52.36 23.09
C THR A 635 11.32 53.01 23.24
N HIS A 636 11.71 53.90 22.31
CA HIS A 636 12.99 54.61 22.34
C HIS A 636 12.84 56.06 22.83
N GLY A 637 11.69 56.42 23.42
CA GLY A 637 11.45 57.73 24.02
C GLY A 637 11.38 58.90 23.04
N ARG A 638 11.23 58.64 21.74
CA ARG A 638 11.11 59.67 20.68
C ARG A 638 9.68 60.18 20.50
N LEU A 639 8.71 59.43 21.00
CA LEU A 639 7.31 59.81 21.13
C LEU A 639 6.87 59.47 22.56
N SER A 640 6.17 60.38 23.22
CA SER A 640 5.67 60.17 24.57
C SER A 640 4.30 59.50 24.54
N GLY A 641 4.06 58.54 25.42
CA GLY A 641 2.76 57.91 25.58
C GLY A 641 2.65 57.20 26.92
N ARG A 642 1.45 57.09 27.48
CA ARG A 642 1.20 56.27 28.67
C ARG A 642 0.81 54.86 28.27
N LYS A 643 1.22 53.87 29.05
CA LYS A 643 0.80 52.48 28.85
C LYS A 643 -0.32 52.14 29.81
N GLU A 644 -1.48 51.75 29.29
CA GLU A 644 -2.58 51.31 30.14
C GLU A 644 -2.27 49.95 30.79
N PRO A 645 -2.98 49.54 31.86
CA PRO A 645 -2.80 48.23 32.49
C PRO A 645 -2.98 47.04 31.53
N GLY A 646 -3.76 47.22 30.45
CA GLY A 646 -3.93 46.26 29.36
C GLY A 646 -2.78 46.18 28.35
N GLY A 647 -1.73 46.98 28.53
CA GLY A 647 -0.51 46.98 27.71
C GLY A 647 -0.59 47.79 26.41
N ARG A 648 -1.72 48.47 26.15
CA ARG A 648 -1.86 49.37 24.99
C ARG A 648 -1.23 50.73 25.29
N TRP A 649 -0.66 51.36 24.26
CA TRP A 649 -0.14 52.72 24.35
C TRP A 649 -1.24 53.72 24.03
N CYS A 650 -1.43 54.69 24.93
CA CYS A 650 -2.28 55.86 24.75
C CYS A 650 -1.35 57.05 24.50
N ILE A 651 -1.42 57.61 23.29
CA ILE A 651 -0.51 58.65 22.84
C ILE A 651 -1.24 59.98 22.93
N PRO A 652 -0.84 60.93 23.79
CA PRO A 652 -1.39 62.28 23.75
C PRO A 652 -1.08 62.89 22.37
N TRP A 653 -2.12 63.29 21.66
CA TRP A 653 -2.03 63.76 20.27
C TRP A 653 -2.53 65.19 20.18
N ASN A 654 -1.64 66.07 19.74
CA ASN A 654 -1.95 67.46 19.44
C ASN A 654 -1.15 67.91 18.20
N GLU A 655 -1.46 69.09 17.67
CA GLU A 655 -0.82 69.60 16.46
C GLU A 655 0.72 69.71 16.57
N GLN A 656 1.24 69.99 17.77
CA GLN A 656 2.69 70.08 18.01
C GLN A 656 3.38 68.72 17.97
N VAL A 657 2.77 67.68 18.56
CA VAL A 657 3.26 66.31 18.52
C VAL A 657 3.22 65.76 17.10
N GLU A 658 2.14 66.04 16.37
CA GLU A 658 2.04 65.64 14.97
C GLU A 658 3.12 66.32 14.10
N ALA A 659 3.31 67.64 14.24
CA ALA A 659 4.35 68.37 13.52
C ALA A 659 5.77 67.86 13.85
N ALA A 660 6.05 67.55 15.11
CA ALA A 660 7.32 66.97 15.54
C ALA A 660 7.54 65.56 14.94
N CYS A 661 6.50 64.72 14.92
CA CYS A 661 6.55 63.42 14.26
C CYS A 661 6.75 63.54 12.75
N ARG A 662 6.07 64.47 12.08
CA ARG A 662 6.25 64.73 10.63
C ARG A 662 7.67 65.21 10.31
N SER A 663 8.22 66.12 11.11
CA SER A 663 9.62 66.56 10.97
C SER A 663 10.62 65.40 11.17
N GLN A 664 10.34 64.46 12.10
CA GLN A 664 11.15 63.24 12.25
C GLN A 664 11.03 62.27 11.05
N ILE A 665 9.89 62.24 10.37
CA ILE A 665 9.70 61.46 9.13
C ILE A 665 10.53 62.08 8.01
N ASP A 666 10.44 63.40 7.82
CA ASP A 666 11.16 64.12 6.77
C ASP A 666 12.69 64.03 6.94
N ALA A 667 13.16 63.97 8.19
CA ALA A 667 14.57 63.77 8.52
C ALA A 667 15.05 62.31 8.36
N SER A 668 14.15 61.35 8.12
CA SER A 668 14.46 59.91 8.09
C SER A 668 14.38 59.32 6.68
N GLY A 669 15.51 58.89 6.11
CA GLY A 669 15.54 58.18 4.82
C GLY A 669 14.93 56.77 4.82
N HIS A 670 14.44 56.28 5.96
CA HIS A 670 13.91 54.92 6.13
C HIS A 670 12.39 54.87 6.38
N LEU A 671 11.75 56.00 6.68
CA LEU A 671 10.31 56.09 6.93
C LEU A 671 9.64 56.77 5.72
N ILE A 672 8.89 56.00 4.94
CA ILE A 672 8.21 56.50 3.74
C ILE A 672 6.69 56.50 4.01
N PRO A 673 6.00 57.64 3.92
CA PRO A 673 4.55 57.72 4.06
C PRO A 673 3.82 56.86 3.01
N HIS A 674 2.71 56.23 3.39
CA HIS A 674 2.08 55.15 2.65
C HIS A 674 1.11 55.54 1.52
N ASP A 675 0.80 56.82 1.29
CA ASP A 675 -0.17 57.25 0.26
C ASP A 675 0.36 58.46 -0.55
N LEU A 676 0.14 58.71 -1.86
CA LEU A 676 -0.50 58.04 -3.01
C LEU A 676 -0.14 58.87 -4.29
N VAL A 677 0.67 58.35 -5.23
CA VAL A 677 0.58 58.63 -6.70
C VAL A 677 1.25 57.44 -7.44
N PRO A 678 0.59 56.78 -8.42
CA PRO A 678 1.25 55.79 -9.27
C PRO A 678 2.36 56.46 -10.09
N ARG A 679 3.63 56.17 -9.79
CA ARG A 679 4.77 56.67 -10.57
C ARG A 679 4.96 55.79 -11.81
N GLU A 680 4.36 56.15 -12.95
CA GLU A 680 4.47 55.42 -14.22
C GLU A 680 5.93 55.16 -14.64
N ILE A 681 6.17 54.11 -15.44
CA ILE A 681 7.48 53.83 -16.05
C ILE A 681 7.73 54.91 -17.11
N ARG A 682 8.86 55.62 -17.04
CA ARG A 682 9.15 56.68 -18.02
C ARG A 682 9.51 56.04 -19.37
N PRO A 683 9.23 56.70 -20.50
CA PRO A 683 9.70 56.24 -21.81
C PRO A 683 11.22 56.06 -21.79
N GLY A 684 11.71 54.87 -22.14
CA GLY A 684 13.14 54.52 -22.10
C GLY A 684 13.61 53.83 -20.81
N GLU A 685 12.75 53.60 -19.82
CA GLU A 685 13.07 52.79 -18.64
C GLU A 685 12.49 51.37 -18.77
N ILE A 686 13.23 50.37 -18.27
CA ILE A 686 12.74 48.99 -18.15
C ILE A 686 12.83 48.50 -16.71
N THR A 687 12.04 47.50 -16.36
CA THR A 687 12.09 46.88 -15.03
C THR A 687 13.35 46.03 -14.85
N VAL A 688 13.79 45.84 -13.60
CA VAL A 688 14.92 44.94 -13.29
C VAL A 688 14.73 43.53 -13.86
N GLN A 689 13.49 43.02 -13.89
CA GLN A 689 13.19 41.71 -14.48
C GLN A 689 13.45 41.72 -15.99
N GLN A 690 12.96 42.73 -16.71
CA GLN A 690 13.18 42.84 -18.16
C GLN A 690 14.67 43.04 -18.51
N ALA A 691 15.41 43.80 -17.70
CA ALA A 691 16.85 43.95 -17.85
C ALA A 691 17.60 42.62 -17.61
N ALA A 692 17.18 41.84 -16.61
CA ALA A 692 17.74 40.53 -16.30
C ALA A 692 17.52 39.55 -17.47
N ASP A 693 16.31 39.53 -18.02
CA ASP A 693 15.94 38.68 -19.14
C ASP A 693 16.74 39.04 -20.41
N ARG A 694 16.97 40.35 -20.67
CA ARG A 694 17.78 40.81 -21.81
C ARG A 694 19.28 40.47 -21.69
N LEU A 695 19.82 40.50 -20.47
CA LEU A 695 21.22 40.18 -20.20
C LEU A 695 21.46 38.67 -19.98
N GLY A 696 20.41 37.87 -19.80
CA GLY A 696 20.51 36.44 -19.51
C GLY A 696 21.01 36.13 -18.09
N VAL A 697 20.70 36.99 -17.12
CA VAL A 697 21.16 36.86 -15.72
C VAL A 697 20.01 36.90 -14.73
N VAL A 698 20.19 36.39 -13.51
CA VAL A 698 19.16 36.47 -12.46
C VAL A 698 19.04 37.90 -11.91
N CYS A 699 17.82 38.34 -11.59
CA CYS A 699 17.52 39.70 -11.10
C CYS A 699 18.41 40.18 -9.94
N HIS A 700 18.88 39.26 -9.10
CA HIS A 700 19.75 39.56 -7.96
C HIS A 700 21.07 40.23 -8.36
N VAL A 701 21.57 39.97 -9.57
CA VAL A 701 22.79 40.59 -10.13
C VAL A 701 22.58 42.07 -10.39
N LEU A 702 21.43 42.43 -10.98
CA LEU A 702 21.07 43.82 -11.24
C LEU A 702 20.77 44.59 -9.96
N TYR A 703 20.09 43.97 -8.98
CA TYR A 703 19.90 44.58 -7.67
C TYR A 703 21.23 44.87 -6.97
N TYR A 704 22.23 44.01 -7.16
CA TYR A 704 23.57 44.23 -6.62
C TYR A 704 24.27 45.44 -7.26
N TRP A 705 24.18 45.61 -8.59
CA TRP A 705 24.77 46.78 -9.25
C TRP A 705 24.04 48.09 -8.93
N ILE A 706 22.72 48.05 -8.76
CA ILE A 706 21.94 49.20 -8.24
C ILE A 706 22.43 49.56 -6.84
N ARG A 707 22.62 48.56 -5.96
CA ARG A 707 23.10 48.78 -4.59
C ARG A 707 24.52 49.34 -4.53
N LEU A 708 25.39 48.93 -5.46
CA LEU A 708 26.74 49.48 -5.60
C LEU A 708 26.77 50.88 -6.28
N GLY A 709 25.62 51.41 -6.71
CA GLY A 709 25.52 52.68 -7.41
C GLY A 709 26.04 52.65 -8.86
N ARG A 710 26.28 51.47 -9.42
CA ARG A 710 26.76 51.29 -10.80
C ARG A 710 25.65 51.45 -11.84
N LEU A 711 24.42 51.11 -11.45
CA LEU A 711 23.22 51.39 -12.23
C LEU A 711 22.34 52.39 -11.49
N THR A 712 21.93 53.43 -12.19
CA THR A 712 20.93 54.37 -11.68
C THR A 712 19.55 53.74 -11.82
N ALA A 713 18.79 53.70 -10.73
CA ALA A 713 17.45 53.11 -10.74
C ALA A 713 16.51 53.89 -9.82
N ARG A 714 15.22 53.87 -10.16
CA ARG A 714 14.14 54.47 -9.34
C ARG A 714 13.00 53.49 -9.14
N LYS A 715 12.17 53.71 -8.11
CA LYS A 715 10.95 52.92 -7.90
C LYS A 715 9.81 53.40 -8.81
N GLY A 716 9.24 52.47 -9.58
CA GLY A 716 8.07 52.63 -10.44
C GLY A 716 6.74 52.27 -9.75
N PRO A 717 5.65 52.01 -10.52
CA PRO A 717 4.27 52.08 -10.03
C PRO A 717 3.90 50.99 -9.01
N ASP A 718 4.64 49.88 -8.99
CA ASP A 718 4.47 48.76 -8.03
C ASP A 718 5.61 48.69 -6.99
N THR A 719 6.29 49.80 -6.70
CA THR A 719 7.54 49.85 -5.90
C THR A 719 8.72 49.05 -6.49
N ARG A 720 8.57 48.52 -7.71
CA ARG A 720 9.60 47.80 -8.46
C ARG A 720 10.66 48.76 -8.99
N TRP A 721 11.92 48.34 -8.96
CA TRP A 721 13.03 49.12 -9.51
C TRP A 721 12.97 49.15 -11.04
N CYS A 722 13.02 50.35 -11.60
CA CYS A 722 13.09 50.64 -13.03
C CYS A 722 14.44 51.33 -13.30
N ILE A 723 15.10 50.90 -14.37
CA ILE A 723 16.44 51.35 -14.78
C ILE A 723 16.28 52.06 -16.14
N PRO A 724 16.83 53.28 -16.31
CA PRO A 724 16.98 53.89 -17.64
C PRO A 724 17.81 52.96 -18.51
N TRP A 725 17.28 52.56 -19.67
CA TRP A 725 17.87 51.49 -20.46
C TRP A 725 18.08 51.92 -21.90
N ASP A 726 19.32 52.32 -22.18
CA ASP A 726 19.82 52.62 -23.51
C ASP A 726 20.92 51.62 -23.91
N GLN A 727 21.38 51.75 -25.16
CA GLN A 727 22.38 50.84 -25.74
C GLN A 727 23.74 50.95 -25.04
N GLU A 728 24.05 52.11 -24.44
CA GLU A 728 25.29 52.35 -23.70
C GLU A 728 25.25 51.65 -22.33
N THR A 729 24.13 51.74 -21.61
CA THR A 729 23.88 51.04 -20.34
C THR A 729 23.89 49.53 -20.52
N GLU A 730 23.30 49.02 -21.60
CA GLU A 730 23.33 47.58 -21.89
C GLU A 730 24.76 47.10 -22.21
N THR A 731 25.53 47.88 -22.99
CA THR A 731 26.92 47.56 -23.31
C THR A 731 27.81 47.61 -22.06
N ALA A 732 27.62 48.58 -21.18
CA ALA A 732 28.30 48.67 -19.89
C ALA A 732 27.99 47.45 -19.00
N CYS A 733 26.73 47.02 -18.93
CA CYS A 733 26.33 45.82 -18.19
C CYS A 733 26.98 44.55 -18.75
N ARG A 734 27.01 44.39 -20.08
CA ARG A 734 27.67 43.23 -20.74
C ARG A 734 29.18 43.24 -20.53
N ASN A 735 29.81 44.41 -20.57
CA ASN A 735 31.24 44.56 -20.26
C ASN A 735 31.58 44.23 -18.80
N TRP A 736 30.69 44.54 -17.86
CA TRP A 736 30.85 44.10 -16.47
C TRP A 736 30.74 42.57 -16.37
N LEU A 737 29.75 41.95 -17.01
CA LEU A 737 29.59 40.49 -17.03
C LEU A 737 30.80 39.76 -17.64
N ALA A 738 31.48 40.37 -18.61
CA ALA A 738 32.69 39.83 -19.23
C ALA A 738 33.94 39.86 -18.33
N ARG A 739 33.85 40.46 -17.12
CA ARG A 739 34.93 40.46 -16.10
C ARG A 739 34.50 39.66 -14.86
N PRO A 740 34.56 38.31 -14.91
CA PRO A 740 33.97 37.42 -13.89
C PRO A 740 34.63 37.51 -12.51
N GLU A 741 35.80 38.14 -12.40
CA GLU A 741 36.54 38.34 -11.14
C GLU A 741 35.82 39.28 -10.17
N GLN A 742 34.82 40.03 -10.68
CA GLN A 742 33.90 40.84 -9.87
C GLN A 742 32.59 40.11 -9.51
N PHE A 743 32.39 38.87 -10.00
CA PHE A 743 31.20 38.05 -9.79
C PHE A 743 31.54 36.78 -9.02
N VAL A 744 31.77 36.93 -7.72
CA VAL A 744 31.59 35.79 -6.80
C VAL A 744 30.21 35.95 -6.15
N PRO A 745 29.24 35.05 -6.43
CA PRO A 745 27.97 35.03 -5.73
C PRO A 745 28.25 34.84 -4.24
N HIS A 746 27.76 35.76 -3.42
CA HIS A 746 27.93 35.76 -1.97
C HIS A 746 27.26 34.52 -1.33
N GLY A 747 27.98 33.40 -1.28
CA GLY A 747 27.83 32.40 -0.24
C GLY A 747 28.38 32.96 1.07
N THR A 748 27.60 32.86 2.13
CA THR A 748 27.94 33.25 3.50
C THR A 748 29.40 32.94 3.90
N GLY A 749 30.23 33.97 4.02
CA GLY A 749 31.36 34.04 4.97
C GLY A 749 32.44 32.94 4.91
N SER A 750 32.77 32.37 3.74
CA SER A 750 33.60 31.16 3.64
C SER A 750 35.12 31.33 3.68
N ARG A 751 35.66 32.51 4.03
CA ARG A 751 37.12 32.68 4.24
C ARG A 751 37.43 33.27 5.62
N PRO A 752 38.48 32.80 6.32
CA PRO A 752 38.93 33.35 7.60
C PRO A 752 39.46 34.79 7.42
N LEU A 753 39.24 35.65 8.42
CA LEU A 753 39.93 36.95 8.49
C LEU A 753 41.41 36.68 8.81
N SER A 754 42.32 37.42 8.18
CA SER A 754 43.75 37.34 8.45
C SER A 754 43.99 37.59 9.94
N GLU A 755 44.77 36.73 10.59
CA GLU A 755 44.97 36.72 12.04
C GLU A 755 45.46 38.09 12.56
N GLY A 756 44.52 38.85 13.11
CA GLY A 756 44.74 39.96 14.02
C GLY A 756 43.82 39.71 15.21
N HIS A 757 44.35 39.84 16.43
CA HIS A 757 43.80 39.21 17.63
C HIS A 757 42.38 39.65 18.07
N ASP A 758 41.82 40.69 17.47
CA ASP A 758 40.63 41.37 18.03
C ASP A 758 39.35 41.20 17.18
N GLU A 759 39.41 40.54 16.01
CA GLU A 759 38.23 40.36 15.14
C GLU A 759 38.15 38.96 14.48
N LEU A 760 37.01 38.29 14.66
CA LEU A 760 36.73 36.97 14.07
C LEU A 760 35.62 37.03 13.02
N SER A 761 35.68 36.15 12.02
CA SER A 761 34.53 35.87 11.17
C SER A 761 33.47 35.03 11.91
N ILE A 762 32.23 35.02 11.41
CA ILE A 762 31.15 34.15 11.95
C ILE A 762 31.61 32.68 12.05
N GLN A 763 32.39 32.20 11.08
CA GLN A 763 32.90 30.82 11.06
C GLN A 763 34.01 30.61 12.09
N GLN A 764 34.95 31.57 12.23
CA GLN A 764 36.02 31.48 13.23
C GLN A 764 35.46 31.55 14.66
N ALA A 765 34.50 32.43 14.93
CA ALA A 765 33.78 32.51 16.20
C ALA A 765 33.01 31.21 16.52
N ALA A 766 32.33 30.65 15.52
CA ALA A 766 31.60 29.39 15.65
C ALA A 766 32.54 28.21 15.96
N ALA A 767 33.66 28.12 15.26
CA ALA A 767 34.68 27.09 15.50
C ALA A 767 35.30 27.21 16.90
N ARG A 768 35.62 28.43 17.33
CA ARG A 768 36.22 28.70 18.65
C ARG A 768 35.29 28.33 19.80
N LEU A 769 33.98 28.58 19.65
CA LEU A 769 32.95 28.22 20.63
C LEU A 769 32.44 26.77 20.54
N GLY A 770 32.82 26.01 19.50
CA GLY A 770 32.22 24.69 19.24
C GLY A 770 30.71 24.75 18.93
N ALA A 771 30.27 25.82 18.26
CA ALA A 771 28.87 26.11 17.98
C ALA A 771 28.59 26.22 16.46
N LEU A 772 27.32 26.19 16.07
CA LEU A 772 26.95 26.38 14.65
C LEU A 772 27.06 27.86 14.24
N PRO A 773 27.51 28.17 13.01
CA PRO A 773 27.55 29.54 12.48
C PRO A 773 26.20 30.27 12.53
N ALA A 774 25.10 29.53 12.45
CA ALA A 774 23.74 30.07 12.58
C ALA A 774 23.43 30.60 13.99
N ALA A 775 24.03 30.03 15.04
CA ALA A 775 23.88 30.52 16.41
C ALA A 775 24.60 31.86 16.58
N ILE A 776 25.80 32.00 16.02
CA ILE A 776 26.54 33.27 16.01
C ILE A 776 25.81 34.33 15.18
N ALA A 777 25.31 33.97 14.00
CA ALA A 777 24.50 34.86 13.16
C ALA A 777 23.20 35.31 13.85
N TYR A 778 22.59 34.46 14.68
CA TYR A 778 21.45 34.82 15.50
C TYR A 778 21.81 35.86 16.56
N GLN A 779 22.92 35.70 17.28
CA GLN A 779 23.33 36.68 18.30
C GLN A 779 23.63 38.06 17.71
N ILE A 780 24.21 38.09 16.50
CA ILE A 780 24.41 39.34 15.75
C ILE A 780 23.05 39.97 15.40
N ARG A 781 22.09 39.18 14.90
CA ARG A 781 20.74 39.67 14.54
C ARG A 781 19.93 40.11 15.77
N ALA A 782 20.12 39.45 16.90
CA ALA A 782 19.52 39.78 18.18
C ALA A 782 20.18 41.02 18.83
N GLY A 783 21.21 41.60 18.20
CA GLY A 783 21.90 42.81 18.66
C GLY A 783 22.82 42.60 19.87
N ARG A 784 23.16 41.34 20.19
CA ARG A 784 23.95 40.97 21.37
C ARG A 784 25.43 40.78 21.07
N LEU A 785 25.78 40.62 19.81
CA LEU A 785 27.15 40.49 19.31
C LEU A 785 27.41 41.61 18.30
N THR A 786 28.37 42.48 18.61
CA THR A 786 28.70 43.62 17.75
C THR A 786 29.50 43.13 16.55
N ALA A 787 28.95 43.33 15.36
CA ALA A 787 29.60 42.92 14.12
C ALA A 787 29.59 44.05 13.09
N ARG A 788 30.71 44.24 12.39
CA ARG A 788 30.86 45.20 11.30
C ARG A 788 30.91 44.49 9.96
N HIS A 789 30.31 45.12 8.94
CA HIS A 789 30.44 44.65 7.56
C HIS A 789 31.67 45.29 6.90
N LEU A 790 32.59 44.46 6.41
CA LEU A 790 33.74 44.88 5.62
C LEU A 790 33.30 45.26 4.19
N ARG A 791 34.10 46.09 3.51
CA ARG A 791 33.80 46.61 2.15
C ARG A 791 33.57 45.51 1.10
N ASN A 792 34.04 44.28 1.34
CA ASN A 792 33.82 43.10 0.49
C ASN A 792 32.59 42.26 0.90
N GLY A 793 31.73 42.77 1.78
CA GLY A 793 30.50 42.11 2.24
C GLY A 793 30.70 41.08 3.37
N ARG A 794 31.93 40.89 3.85
CA ARG A 794 32.24 39.98 4.97
C ARG A 794 31.83 40.58 6.31
N VAL A 795 31.55 39.72 7.30
CA VAL A 795 31.22 40.14 8.67
C VAL A 795 32.43 39.89 9.56
N ALA A 796 32.89 40.95 10.22
CA ALA A 796 33.92 40.91 11.25
C ALA A 796 33.28 41.18 12.61
N ILE A 797 33.52 40.30 13.56
CA ILE A 797 32.95 40.30 14.90
C ILE A 797 34.07 40.70 15.84
N ALA A 798 33.86 41.75 16.63
CA ALA A 798 34.81 42.09 17.70
C ALA A 798 34.82 40.95 18.72
N TRP A 799 36.00 40.43 19.03
CA TRP A 799 36.14 39.22 19.84
C TRP A 799 37.17 39.42 20.94
N ASP A 800 36.74 39.28 22.19
CA ASP A 800 37.58 39.27 23.37
C ASP A 800 37.18 38.11 24.29
N ASP A 801 37.98 37.88 25.34
CA ASP A 801 37.79 36.76 26.26
C ASP A 801 36.49 36.88 27.08
N ASP A 802 36.00 38.10 27.32
CA ASP A 802 34.76 38.36 28.06
C ASP A 802 33.52 38.01 27.22
N ILE A 803 33.52 38.38 25.93
CA ILE A 803 32.51 38.01 24.95
C ILE A 803 32.50 36.49 24.77
N GLU A 804 33.67 35.86 24.71
CA GLU A 804 33.76 34.40 24.59
C GLU A 804 33.18 33.70 25.82
N ALA A 805 33.50 34.16 27.04
CA ALA A 805 32.98 33.60 28.28
C ALA A 805 31.46 33.76 28.43
N ASP A 806 30.90 34.93 28.12
CA ASP A 806 29.46 35.19 28.15
C ASP A 806 28.71 34.29 27.15
N LEU A 807 29.23 34.17 25.91
CA LEU A 807 28.62 33.31 24.90
C LEU A 807 28.69 31.83 25.26
N ARG A 808 29.78 31.35 25.86
CA ARG A 808 29.88 29.97 26.37
C ARG A 808 28.86 29.70 27.47
N TRP A 809 28.70 30.64 28.42
CA TRP A 809 27.70 30.53 29.48
C TRP A 809 26.27 30.51 28.92
N GLN A 810 25.95 31.36 27.94
CA GLN A 810 24.64 31.41 27.30
C GLN A 810 24.33 30.16 26.48
N LEU A 811 25.31 29.64 25.72
CA LEU A 811 25.15 28.41 24.94
C LEU A 811 25.02 27.16 25.81
N ALA A 812 25.48 27.22 27.06
CA ALA A 812 25.31 26.14 28.04
C ALA A 812 23.90 26.11 28.68
N GLN A 813 23.05 27.12 28.46
CA GLN A 813 21.73 27.17 29.09
C GLN A 813 20.71 26.20 28.46
N PRO A 814 19.87 25.49 29.27
CA PRO A 814 18.94 24.45 28.78
C PRO A 814 17.82 24.94 27.83
N LYS A 815 17.62 26.25 27.72
CA LYS A 815 16.56 26.88 26.91
C LYS A 815 17.11 28.00 26.02
N HIS A 816 18.21 27.75 25.31
CA HIS A 816 18.69 28.73 24.34
C HIS A 816 17.70 28.85 23.15
N PRO A 817 17.22 30.05 22.79
CA PRO A 817 16.30 30.27 21.68
C PRO A 817 17.07 30.41 20.36
N GLY A 818 17.76 29.35 19.96
CA GLY A 818 18.27 29.22 18.57
C GLY A 818 17.18 28.64 17.65
N PRO A 819 17.27 28.82 16.32
CA PRO A 819 16.20 28.45 15.38
C PRO A 819 16.00 26.93 15.18
N THR A 820 16.61 26.06 15.99
CA THR A 820 16.38 24.61 15.97
C THR A 820 16.55 24.03 17.38
N GLY A 821 15.55 23.26 17.84
CA GLY A 821 15.43 22.76 19.20
C GLY A 821 16.46 21.67 19.62
N PRO A 822 16.16 20.88 20.68
CA PRO A 822 17.13 20.20 21.56
C PRO A 822 18.08 19.13 20.95
N GLY A 823 18.18 19.00 19.63
CA GLY A 823 19.12 18.09 18.95
C GLY A 823 20.10 18.78 18.00
N SER A 824 20.39 20.07 18.19
CA SER A 824 21.35 20.83 17.35
C SER A 824 22.76 20.97 17.94
N HIS A 825 23.03 20.32 19.08
CA HIS A 825 24.36 20.35 19.72
C HIS A 825 25.13 19.05 19.47
N PRO A 826 26.45 19.11 19.25
CA PRO A 826 27.30 17.91 19.24
C PRO A 826 27.11 17.10 20.52
N LEU A 827 27.19 15.77 20.42
CA LEU A 827 27.18 14.92 21.61
C LEU A 827 28.49 15.11 22.40
N PRO A 828 28.48 14.99 23.75
CA PRO A 828 29.71 14.92 24.53
C PRO A 828 30.64 13.83 23.99
N ALA A 829 31.96 14.03 24.10
CA ALA A 829 32.96 13.11 23.55
C ALA A 829 32.76 11.66 24.04
N GLU A 830 32.44 11.49 25.32
CA GLU A 830 32.16 10.19 25.97
C GLU A 830 31.01 9.41 25.34
N ILE A 831 30.01 10.09 24.76
CA ILE A 831 28.85 9.45 24.10
C ILE A 831 29.18 9.11 22.64
N SER A 832 29.97 9.97 21.99
CA SER A 832 30.45 9.74 20.61
C SER A 832 31.40 8.53 20.54
N GLU A 833 32.18 8.27 21.60
CA GLU A 833 33.07 7.11 21.73
C GLU A 833 32.32 5.77 21.84
N ASN A 834 31.06 5.77 22.28
CA ASN A 834 30.20 4.58 22.34
C ASN A 834 29.50 4.24 21.01
N GLY A 835 29.88 4.91 19.91
CA GLY A 835 29.31 4.66 18.58
C GLY A 835 27.93 5.29 18.37
N GLU A 836 27.58 6.30 19.16
CA GLU A 836 26.34 7.06 19.01
C GLU A 836 26.62 8.42 18.36
N ILE A 837 25.69 8.90 17.52
CA ILE A 837 25.86 10.15 16.79
C ILE A 837 24.66 11.07 16.93
N SER A 838 24.88 12.37 16.71
CA SER A 838 23.79 13.35 16.73
C SER A 838 22.93 13.27 15.47
N VAL A 839 21.75 13.87 15.51
CA VAL A 839 20.85 13.99 14.34
C VAL A 839 21.54 14.72 13.18
N GLN A 840 22.41 15.69 13.48
CA GLN A 840 23.17 16.45 12.49
C GLN A 840 24.27 15.58 11.85
N ASP A 841 24.98 14.79 12.64
CA ASP A 841 26.02 13.88 12.13
C ASP A 841 25.41 12.78 11.25
N ALA A 842 24.27 12.22 11.66
CA ALA A 842 23.51 11.29 10.85
C ALA A 842 23.08 11.91 9.52
N ALA A 843 22.59 13.15 9.54
CA ALA A 843 22.18 13.88 8.34
C ALA A 843 23.37 14.17 7.40
N ALA A 844 24.53 14.52 7.96
CA ALA A 844 25.77 14.76 7.23
C ALA A 844 26.31 13.48 6.58
N ARG A 845 26.38 12.36 7.33
CA ARG A 845 26.83 11.05 6.80
C ARG A 845 25.94 10.56 5.67
N LEU A 846 24.63 10.76 5.79
CA LEU A 846 23.65 10.32 4.79
C LEU A 846 23.44 11.29 3.63
N GLY A 847 24.00 12.51 3.68
CA GLY A 847 23.80 13.55 2.67
C GLY A 847 22.35 14.06 2.56
N ILE A 848 21.59 14.07 3.66
CA ILE A 848 20.17 14.47 3.70
C ILE A 848 19.94 15.62 4.68
N ARG A 849 18.76 16.25 4.64
CA ARG A 849 18.39 17.30 5.61
C ARG A 849 18.10 16.69 6.99
N ALA A 850 18.56 17.33 8.07
CA ALA A 850 18.31 16.89 9.45
C ALA A 850 16.80 16.70 9.77
N GLY A 851 15.91 17.49 9.16
CA GLY A 851 14.46 17.31 9.29
C GLY A 851 13.96 15.94 8.81
N THR A 852 14.63 15.32 7.84
CA THR A 852 14.32 13.96 7.37
C THR A 852 14.69 12.91 8.41
N VAL A 853 15.81 13.09 9.11
CA VAL A 853 16.24 12.20 10.20
C VAL A 853 15.28 12.32 11.40
N TYR A 854 14.86 13.54 11.76
CA TYR A 854 13.82 13.73 12.79
C TYR A 854 12.50 13.05 12.43
N HIS A 855 12.11 13.08 11.16
CA HIS A 855 10.91 12.38 10.70
C HIS A 855 11.03 10.85 10.88
N TRP A 856 12.19 10.25 10.56
CA TRP A 856 12.41 8.82 10.78
C TRP A 856 12.41 8.44 12.26
N ILE A 857 12.96 9.28 13.13
CA ILE A 857 12.88 9.07 14.58
C ILE A 857 11.42 9.13 15.05
N TYR A 858 10.63 10.10 14.58
CA TYR A 858 9.22 10.25 14.95
C TYR A 858 8.36 9.06 14.51
N GLN A 859 8.64 8.48 13.34
CA GLN A 859 7.93 7.30 12.83
C GLN A 859 8.40 5.98 13.47
N GLY A 860 9.42 6.01 14.34
CA GLY A 860 10.01 4.80 14.94
C GLY A 860 10.89 4.00 13.97
N ASP A 861 11.24 4.58 12.82
CA ASP A 861 12.06 3.98 11.78
C ASP A 861 13.57 4.03 12.10
N LEU A 862 13.96 4.94 13.00
CA LEU A 862 15.32 5.09 13.50
C LEU A 862 15.27 5.28 15.02
N THR A 863 15.91 4.37 15.76
CA THR A 863 15.91 4.39 17.22
C THR A 863 16.77 5.54 17.73
N ALA A 864 16.22 6.41 18.57
CA ALA A 864 16.95 7.47 19.24
C ALA A 864 16.45 7.62 20.69
N HIS A 865 17.32 8.08 21.58
CA HIS A 865 16.98 8.33 22.98
C HIS A 865 17.53 9.69 23.44
N ARG A 866 17.06 10.17 24.59
CA ARG A 866 17.55 11.42 25.18
C ARG A 866 18.72 11.12 26.11
N ALA A 867 19.89 11.67 25.80
CA ALA A 867 21.08 11.63 26.64
C ALA A 867 21.04 12.73 27.72
N ALA A 868 22.02 12.71 28.65
CA ALA A 868 22.18 13.73 29.67
C ALA A 868 22.24 15.14 29.06
N GLY A 869 21.53 16.10 29.64
CA GLY A 869 21.38 17.46 29.09
C GLY A 869 20.29 17.60 28.01
N GLY A 870 19.46 16.58 27.78
CA GLY A 870 18.27 16.66 26.93
C GLY A 870 18.53 16.54 25.42
N ARG A 871 19.76 16.16 25.03
CA ARG A 871 20.21 15.97 23.64
C ARG A 871 19.69 14.66 23.07
N VAL A 872 19.40 14.63 21.77
CA VAL A 872 18.96 13.41 21.07
C VAL A 872 20.18 12.64 20.59
N SER A 873 20.35 11.41 21.08
CA SER A 873 21.42 10.48 20.71
C SER A 873 20.88 9.32 19.87
N ILE A 874 21.60 8.97 18.80
CA ILE A 874 21.23 7.89 17.88
C ILE A 874 22.32 6.82 17.91
N PRO A 875 22.03 5.58 18.36
CA PRO A 875 22.96 4.46 18.22
C PRO A 875 23.27 4.19 16.74
N TRP A 876 24.55 4.18 16.37
CA TRP A 876 24.97 4.16 14.96
C TRP A 876 25.94 3.01 14.61
N PRO A 877 25.54 1.74 14.77
CA PRO A 877 26.36 0.60 14.36
C PRO A 877 26.40 0.48 12.82
N PRO A 878 27.40 -0.24 12.24
CA PRO A 878 27.64 -0.32 10.80
C PRO A 878 26.43 -0.76 9.93
N GLY A 879 25.47 -1.50 10.49
CA GLY A 879 24.26 -1.92 9.78
C GLY A 879 23.17 -0.84 9.65
N VAL A 880 23.15 0.16 10.53
CA VAL A 880 22.13 1.22 10.54
C VAL A 880 22.35 2.23 9.42
N GLU A 881 23.62 2.54 9.12
CA GLU A 881 23.98 3.49 8.06
C GLU A 881 23.56 2.97 6.67
N ALA A 882 23.85 1.71 6.37
CA ALA A 882 23.45 1.06 5.11
C ALA A 882 21.91 1.00 4.95
N ALA A 883 21.19 0.68 6.04
CA ALA A 883 19.73 0.67 6.04
C ALA A 883 19.14 2.08 5.81
N CYS A 884 19.74 3.11 6.41
CA CYS A 884 19.33 4.50 6.23
C CYS A 884 19.64 5.03 4.82
N HIS A 885 20.79 4.67 4.23
CA HIS A 885 21.10 4.99 2.83
C HIS A 885 20.09 4.34 1.88
N GLN A 886 19.76 3.06 2.07
CA GLN A 886 18.77 2.38 1.25
C GLN A 886 17.37 3.00 1.40
N ARG A 887 17.01 3.46 2.61
CA ARG A 887 15.76 4.17 2.86
C ARG A 887 15.74 5.58 2.25
N ALA A 888 16.89 6.27 2.23
CA ALA A 888 17.04 7.57 1.57
C ALA A 888 16.85 7.45 0.05
N LEU A 889 17.44 6.42 -0.58
CA LEU A 889 17.30 6.13 -2.01
C LEU A 889 15.86 5.84 -2.44
N ASN A 890 15.05 5.26 -1.55
CA ASN A 890 13.65 4.93 -1.81
C ASN A 890 12.68 6.13 -1.61
N CYS A 891 13.16 7.30 -1.17
CA CYS A 891 12.32 8.48 -0.97
C CYS A 891 12.23 9.35 -2.24
N ARG A 892 11.01 9.62 -2.73
CA ARG A 892 10.71 10.44 -3.93
C ARG A 892 11.23 11.90 -3.92
N LYS A 893 11.82 12.38 -2.81
CA LYS A 893 12.37 13.75 -2.65
C LYS A 893 13.89 13.77 -2.44
N PHE A 894 14.59 12.69 -2.76
CA PHE A 894 16.05 12.65 -2.68
C PHE A 894 16.66 13.38 -3.88
N THR A 895 17.43 14.44 -3.61
CA THR A 895 18.35 15.03 -4.60
C THR A 895 19.74 14.91 -3.97
N PRO A 896 20.63 14.05 -4.51
CA PRO A 896 21.99 14.00 -3.99
C PRO A 896 22.64 15.37 -4.19
N GLN A 897 23.20 15.94 -3.12
CA GLN A 897 24.17 17.02 -3.31
C GLN A 897 25.39 16.38 -3.98
N SER A 898 25.60 16.68 -5.26
CA SER A 898 26.82 16.35 -5.97
C SER A 898 27.99 17.04 -5.28
N GLN A 899 28.74 16.31 -4.46
CA GLN A 899 30.14 16.65 -4.21
C GLN A 899 30.88 16.39 -5.53
N MET A 900 31.26 17.47 -6.22
CA MET A 900 32.40 17.40 -7.13
C MET A 900 33.64 17.16 -6.27
N SER A 901 33.94 15.89 -5.98
CA SER A 901 35.30 15.47 -5.71
C SER A 901 35.93 15.14 -7.06
N THR A 902 36.84 16.00 -7.50
CA THR A 902 37.84 15.64 -8.51
C THR A 902 38.59 14.40 -8.02
N ALA A 903 38.25 13.23 -8.57
CA ALA A 903 39.06 12.03 -8.43
C ALA A 903 39.92 11.91 -9.69
N GLY A 904 41.19 12.32 -9.57
CA GLY A 904 42.25 11.80 -10.41
C GLY A 904 42.73 10.46 -9.84
N GLY A 905 42.98 9.50 -10.73
CA GLY A 905 43.90 8.38 -10.49
C GLY A 905 43.28 7.02 -10.16
N ALA A 906 43.40 6.09 -11.13
CA ALA A 906 43.67 4.64 -11.06
C ALA A 906 42.97 3.81 -9.93
N VAL A 907 42.30 2.68 -10.20
CA VAL A 907 42.62 1.48 -10.99
C VAL A 907 41.33 0.84 -11.49
#